data_AF-A0A674IM96-F1
#
_entry.id   AF-A0A674IM96-F1
#
_cell.length_a   1.000
_cell.length_b   1.000
_cell.length_c   1.000
_cell.angle_alpha   90.00
_cell.angle_beta   90.00
_cell.angle_gamma   90.00
#
_symmetry.space_group_name_H-M   'P 1'
#
loop_
_entity.id
_entity.type
_entity.pdbx_description
1 polymer ?
#
loop_
_entity_poly.entity_id
_entity_poly.type
_entity_poly.pdbx_seq_one_letter_code
_entity_poly.pdbx_strand_id
1 'polypeptide(L)'
;MPHFTVTKVDDDEEGGVEEGSQEGANRAGIWMPREITVSDVSQTSITGEQCQLLDPGRKKDIYLNNTSYEDGDEYFDKNLALFEEEMDTRPKVSSLLNRMANYTNLTQGAREHEEAENITEGKKKPTKTPQMGTFMGVYLPCLQNIFGVILFLRLTWVVGTAGVLQAFAIVFICCCCTLLTAISMSAIATNGVVPAGGSYFMISRALGPEFGGAVGLCFYLGTTFAAAMYILGAIEIFLMYIAPEAAIFRSADVLKESAATLNNMRVYGSAFLVLMVLVVFVGVRYVNKFASLFLACVIVSILAIYAGAIKSSFAPPRFPVCMLGNRTLSGRHINICAKTQELGNFTVPTQLWGLFCNSSKQLNATCDEYFTHNNVTSIQGIPGLASGIITENLWSSYLQKGEIIEKPSAHSVDVLGAMSQEYVLADIATSFTLLVGIFFPSVTGIMAGSNRSGDLKDAQKSIPIGTILAILTTSFVYLSNVVLFGACIEGVVLRDKFGDAVHGNLVVGTLSWPSPWVIVIGSFFSTCGAGLQSLTGAPRLLQAIAKDNIIPFLRVFGHSKANGEPTWALLLTAGIAELGILIASLDLVAPILSMFFLMCYLFVNLACALQTLLRTPNWRPRFRYYHWALSFVGMSICLALMFVSSWYYAIVAMVIAGMIYKYIEYQGAEKEWGDGIRGLSLSAARFALLRLEEGPPHTKNWRPQLLVLLKLDEDLHVKHPRLLTFASQLKAGKGLTIVGTVMVGNFLENYAEALAAEQTIKHLMEAERVKGFYQLVVAAKVREGISHLIQSCGLGGMKHNTVVMGWPNAWRQSEDARAWKTFISTVRVTTAAHLALLVAKNVAFYPGNAEPFAEGNIDVWWIVHDGGMLMLLPFLLKQHKVWRKCNIRIFTVAQLEDNSIQMKKDLATFLYHLRIEAEVEVVEMHDSDISAYTYERTLMMEQRSQMLRHMRLSKTERDREAQLVKDRNSMLRLTSIGSDEDEETETYQEKVQMTWTKDKYMAARGQKARTLEGMQDLLNMKPDQSNVRRMHTAVKLNEVIVNKSHDAKLVLLNMPGPPRNPAGDENYMEFLEVLTEGLERVLLVRGGGSEVITIYS
;
A
#
# COMPACT_ATOMS: atom_id res chain seq x y z
N MET A 1 6.13 34.54 20.47
CA MET A 1 7.21 34.26 21.45
C MET A 1 7.07 32.82 21.90
N PRO A 2 8.16 32.05 21.80
CA PRO A 2 8.87 31.61 23.00
C PRO A 2 10.32 32.10 23.01
N HIS A 3 10.88 32.22 24.21
CA HIS A 3 12.18 32.83 24.52
C HIS A 3 13.37 32.06 23.92
N PHE A 4 14.23 32.77 23.19
CA PHE A 4 15.56 32.32 22.79
C PHE A 4 16.59 32.92 23.76
N THR A 5 17.33 32.05 24.46
CA THR A 5 18.55 32.40 25.20
C THR A 5 19.74 32.35 24.25
N VAL A 6 20.39 33.51 24.07
CA VAL A 6 21.64 33.70 23.31
C VAL A 6 22.81 33.63 24.29
N THR A 7 23.74 32.71 24.07
CA THR A 7 25.06 32.70 24.73
C THR A 7 26.05 33.52 23.89
N LYS A 8 26.71 34.48 24.54
CA LYS A 8 27.77 35.33 23.99
C LYS A 8 29.08 34.56 23.82
N VAL A 9 29.83 34.90 22.77
CA VAL A 9 31.25 34.65 22.61
C VAL A 9 31.95 35.96 22.97
N ASP A 10 32.79 35.92 24.00
CA ASP A 10 33.70 37.01 24.34
C ASP A 10 35.06 36.69 23.70
N ASP A 11 35.51 37.58 22.82
CA ASP A 11 36.92 37.77 22.46
C ASP A 11 37.48 38.83 23.43
N ASP A 12 38.70 38.64 23.95
CA ASP A 12 39.71 39.71 23.97
C ASP A 12 41.08 39.28 24.57
N GLU A 13 42.10 39.95 24.02
CA GLU A 13 43.42 40.35 24.56
C GLU A 13 44.74 39.63 24.15
N GLU A 14 45.47 40.38 23.29
CA GLU A 14 46.90 40.82 23.37
C GLU A 14 48.06 39.78 23.32
N GLY A 15 49.20 39.98 22.62
CA GLY A 15 49.76 41.10 21.86
C GLY A 15 51.26 40.82 21.52
N GLY A 16 51.83 41.59 20.57
CA GLY A 16 53.29 41.66 20.20
C GLY A 16 53.58 41.33 18.72
N VAL A 17 53.67 42.27 17.75
CA VAL A 17 54.77 43.24 17.41
C VAL A 17 56.07 42.45 17.06
N GLU A 18 56.72 42.50 15.89
CA GLU A 18 57.16 43.63 15.04
C GLU A 18 57.73 43.18 13.66
N GLU A 19 57.78 44.13 12.71
CA GLU A 19 58.70 44.30 11.55
C GLU A 19 58.69 43.43 10.26
N GLY A 20 58.57 44.13 9.12
CA GLY A 20 59.21 43.74 7.84
C GLY A 20 58.49 44.06 6.52
N SER A 21 58.50 45.33 6.11
CA SER A 21 58.45 45.94 4.73
C SER A 21 58.80 45.02 3.51
N GLN A 22 58.41 45.22 2.24
CA GLN A 22 57.94 46.36 1.44
C GLN A 22 57.57 45.85 0.01
N GLU A 23 56.69 46.56 -0.70
CA GLU A 23 56.63 46.81 -2.18
C GLU A 23 56.63 45.63 -3.18
N GLY A 24 55.88 45.61 -4.29
CA GLY A 24 55.04 46.60 -4.94
C GLY A 24 54.69 46.16 -6.38
N ALA A 25 53.44 46.46 -6.76
CA ALA A 25 52.95 46.94 -8.06
C ALA A 25 53.00 46.11 -9.38
N ASN A 26 51.82 46.11 -10.03
CA ASN A 26 51.52 46.11 -11.48
C ASN A 26 51.71 44.78 -12.25
N ARG A 27 50.81 44.35 -13.15
CA ARG A 27 50.09 45.11 -14.18
C ARG A 27 48.92 44.28 -14.77
N ALA A 28 47.92 44.99 -15.27
CA ALA A 28 46.68 44.50 -15.89
C ALA A 28 46.87 43.79 -17.25
N GLY A 29 45.87 42.97 -17.62
CA GLY A 29 45.12 43.27 -18.85
C GLY A 29 44.78 42.13 -19.84
N ILE A 30 43.50 41.73 -19.82
CA ILE A 30 42.53 41.57 -20.94
C ILE A 30 42.87 40.72 -22.20
N TRP A 31 41.96 39.76 -22.50
CA TRP A 31 41.22 39.51 -23.77
C TRP A 31 41.05 38.01 -24.12
N MET A 32 39.78 37.58 -24.23
CA MET A 32 39.28 36.43 -25.03
C MET A 32 39.45 36.73 -26.55
N PRO A 33 39.09 35.88 -27.57
CA PRO A 33 38.20 34.70 -27.56
C PRO A 33 38.47 33.57 -28.62
N ARG A 34 37.52 32.60 -28.67
CA ARG A 34 36.98 31.83 -29.83
C ARG A 34 37.81 30.68 -30.43
N GLU A 35 37.33 29.44 -30.38
CA GLU A 35 36.31 28.72 -31.22
C GLU A 35 36.95 27.97 -32.41
N ILE A 36 36.23 26.92 -32.87
CA ILE A 36 36.33 26.19 -34.17
C ILE A 36 37.11 24.84 -34.07
N THR A 37 36.46 23.69 -33.86
CA THR A 37 35.60 22.78 -34.68
C THR A 37 36.38 21.50 -35.05
N VAL A 38 35.90 20.31 -34.62
CA VAL A 38 35.11 19.30 -35.38
C VAL A 38 35.97 18.20 -36.05
N SER A 39 35.56 16.95 -35.77
CA SER A 39 35.67 15.71 -36.57
C SER A 39 37.08 15.13 -36.85
N ASP A 40 37.31 13.82 -36.98
CA ASP A 40 36.47 12.63 -36.95
C ASP A 40 37.35 11.40 -36.70
N VAL A 41 36.82 10.47 -35.90
CA VAL A 41 36.68 9.04 -36.21
C VAL A 41 37.70 8.41 -37.18
N SER A 42 38.47 7.43 -36.69
CA SER A 42 38.36 6.02 -37.10
C SER A 42 39.48 5.13 -36.52
N GLN A 43 39.03 3.99 -35.96
CA GLN A 43 39.56 2.63 -36.14
C GLN A 43 40.97 2.28 -35.61
N THR A 44 41.04 1.49 -34.52
CA THR A 44 41.33 0.02 -34.50
C THR A 44 42.68 -0.33 -35.16
N SER A 45 43.64 -1.03 -34.55
CA SER A 45 43.63 -2.02 -33.47
C SER A 45 45.04 -2.66 -33.39
N ILE A 46 45.25 -3.51 -32.38
CA ILE A 46 46.17 -4.69 -32.35
C ILE A 46 47.63 -4.46 -31.84
N THR A 47 47.87 -5.01 -30.63
CA THR A 47 49.02 -5.81 -30.09
C THR A 47 50.45 -5.39 -30.41
N GLY A 48 51.48 -5.45 -29.54
CA GLY A 48 51.72 -6.15 -28.28
C GLY A 48 53.24 -6.42 -28.17
N GLU A 49 53.83 -6.10 -27.01
CA GLU A 49 55.00 -6.65 -26.30
C GLU A 49 56.33 -7.09 -26.98
N GLN A 50 57.47 -6.59 -26.43
CA GLN A 50 58.69 -7.33 -25.97
C GLN A 50 59.71 -6.35 -25.30
N CYS A 51 60.04 -6.47 -24.00
CA CYS A 51 61.20 -7.17 -23.35
C CYS A 51 62.61 -6.71 -23.81
N GLN A 52 63.70 -6.54 -23.04
CA GLN A 52 64.12 -6.59 -21.62
C GLN A 52 65.66 -6.27 -21.55
N LEU A 53 66.28 -6.22 -20.35
CA LEU A 53 67.74 -6.30 -19.99
C LEU A 53 68.55 -4.97 -19.94
N LEU A 54 69.48 -4.65 -19.02
CA LEU A 54 70.26 -5.36 -17.97
C LEU A 54 70.98 -4.33 -17.03
N ASP A 55 71.17 -4.70 -15.76
CA ASP A 55 72.01 -4.09 -14.67
C ASP A 55 73.50 -4.59 -14.79
N PRO A 56 74.58 -4.16 -14.05
CA PRO A 56 74.70 -4.23 -12.56
C PRO A 56 75.79 -3.38 -11.78
N GLY A 57 75.72 -3.37 -10.41
CA GLY A 57 76.88 -3.50 -9.45
C GLY A 57 77.19 -2.34 -8.44
N ARG A 58 76.86 -2.42 -7.11
CA ARG A 58 77.58 -2.93 -5.87
C ARG A 58 78.85 -2.12 -5.42
N LYS A 59 79.24 -1.85 -4.14
CA LYS A 59 78.92 -2.29 -2.73
C LYS A 59 79.78 -1.50 -1.66
N LYS A 60 79.22 -1.21 -0.44
CA LYS A 60 79.70 -1.37 1.00
C LYS A 60 81.02 -0.73 1.56
N ASP A 61 81.26 -0.34 2.84
CA ASP A 61 80.76 -0.54 4.25
C ASP A 61 81.34 0.58 5.21
N ILE A 62 80.62 1.19 6.20
CA ILE A 62 80.50 0.99 7.71
C ILE A 62 81.40 1.84 8.66
N TYR A 63 80.81 2.47 9.73
CA TYR A 63 81.15 2.33 11.20
C TYR A 63 80.15 3.04 12.20
N LEU A 64 79.55 2.25 13.12
CA LEU A 64 79.21 2.37 14.59
C LEU A 64 78.50 3.63 15.20
N ASN A 65 77.61 3.64 16.23
CA ASN A 65 77.20 2.68 17.29
C ASN A 65 75.84 3.07 17.99
N ASN A 66 75.20 2.09 18.65
CA ASN A 66 73.92 1.97 19.41
C ASN A 66 73.24 3.13 20.19
N THR A 67 71.88 3.17 20.23
CA THR A 67 71.01 2.85 21.41
C THR A 67 69.49 2.94 21.15
N SER A 68 68.75 1.91 21.62
CA SER A 68 67.38 1.85 22.17
C SER A 68 66.08 2.03 21.31
N TYR A 69 65.36 0.91 21.22
CA TYR A 69 63.91 0.66 21.06
C TYR A 69 63.21 0.83 19.70
N GLU A 70 62.83 -0.33 19.16
CA GLU A 70 61.99 -0.61 17.99
C GLU A 70 60.50 -0.25 18.24
N ASP A 71 59.84 0.38 17.27
CA ASP A 71 58.63 -0.20 16.66
C ASP A 71 58.46 0.43 15.26
N GLY A 72 58.51 -0.40 14.24
CA GLY A 72 58.55 -0.01 12.83
C GLY A 72 57.38 -0.58 12.02
N ASP A 73 57.07 0.17 10.97
CA ASP A 73 56.51 -0.28 9.70
C ASP A 73 55.05 -0.75 9.64
N GLU A 74 54.16 0.20 9.33
CA GLU A 74 52.82 -0.08 8.79
C GLU A 74 52.57 0.76 7.53
N TYR A 75 53.22 0.42 6.41
CA TYR A 75 52.86 0.98 5.10
C TYR A 75 53.20 0.09 3.89
N PHE A 76 52.91 -1.21 3.94
CA PHE A 76 52.80 -2.03 2.71
C PHE A 76 51.95 -3.29 2.96
N ASP A 77 50.61 -3.18 2.87
CA ASP A 77 49.77 -4.36 2.65
C ASP A 77 48.37 -4.02 2.07
N LYS A 78 48.35 -3.27 0.94
CA LYS A 78 47.10 -2.87 0.28
C LYS A 78 46.79 -3.55 -1.05
N ASN A 79 47.53 -4.58 -1.45
CA ASN A 79 47.32 -5.25 -2.75
C ASN A 79 47.18 -6.78 -2.67
N LEU A 80 46.80 -7.36 -1.52
CA LEU A 80 46.56 -8.80 -1.39
C LEU A 80 45.07 -9.14 -1.16
N ALA A 81 44.15 -8.52 -1.92
CA ALA A 81 42.71 -8.79 -1.83
C ALA A 81 42.12 -9.41 -3.12
N LEU A 82 42.94 -10.16 -3.88
CA LEU A 82 42.49 -10.82 -5.12
C LEU A 82 42.78 -12.33 -5.19
N PHE A 83 43.20 -12.97 -4.09
CA PHE A 83 43.43 -14.42 -4.01
C PHE A 83 42.90 -15.05 -2.70
N GLU A 84 41.76 -14.56 -2.21
CA GLU A 84 41.03 -15.23 -1.11
C GLU A 84 39.84 -16.09 -1.62
N GLU A 85 39.83 -16.43 -2.92
CA GLU A 85 38.98 -17.47 -3.51
C GLU A 85 39.81 -18.75 -3.79
N GLU A 86 40.45 -19.33 -2.77
CA GLU A 86 40.89 -20.74 -2.84
C GLU A 86 41.28 -21.28 -1.45
N MET A 87 40.28 -21.51 -0.58
CA MET A 87 40.43 -22.40 0.58
C MET A 87 39.19 -23.27 0.78
N ASP A 88 38.75 -23.92 -0.29
CA ASP A 88 37.72 -24.95 -0.29
C ASP A 88 38.33 -26.37 -0.20
N THR A 89 39.23 -26.58 0.75
CA THR A 89 39.77 -27.93 1.10
C THR A 89 39.90 -28.10 2.61
N ARG A 90 38.80 -27.89 3.33
CA ARG A 90 38.59 -28.43 4.69
C ARG A 90 37.34 -29.32 4.66
N PRO A 91 37.26 -30.42 5.42
CA PRO A 91 36.18 -31.39 5.25
C PRO A 91 34.83 -30.69 5.41
N LYS A 92 33.96 -30.80 4.39
CA LYS A 92 32.64 -30.14 4.32
C LYS A 92 31.78 -30.34 5.58
N VAL A 93 32.05 -31.38 6.36
CA VAL A 93 31.38 -31.68 7.62
C VAL A 93 31.76 -30.70 8.74
N SER A 94 33.02 -30.26 8.87
CA SER A 94 33.40 -29.35 9.96
C SER A 94 32.87 -27.93 9.75
N SER A 95 32.81 -27.46 8.50
CA SER A 95 32.19 -26.18 8.16
C SER A 95 30.66 -26.21 8.29
N LEU A 96 30.01 -27.33 7.95
CA LEU A 96 28.57 -27.55 8.20
C LEU A 96 28.27 -27.63 9.70
N LEU A 97 29.08 -28.35 10.49
CA LEU A 97 28.95 -28.43 11.94
C LEU A 97 29.16 -27.08 12.61
N ASN A 98 30.12 -26.27 12.15
CA ASN A 98 30.34 -24.92 12.68
C ASN A 98 29.18 -23.97 12.32
N ARG A 99 28.59 -24.11 11.11
CA ARG A 99 27.36 -23.38 10.73
C ARG A 99 26.13 -23.85 11.51
N MET A 100 26.02 -25.14 11.84
CA MET A 100 24.97 -25.68 12.71
C MET A 100 25.16 -25.28 14.17
N ALA A 101 26.40 -25.16 14.66
CA ALA A 101 26.70 -24.71 16.01
C ALA A 101 26.31 -23.24 16.24
N ASN A 102 26.34 -22.43 15.18
CA ASN A 102 25.87 -21.04 15.16
C ASN A 102 24.39 -20.90 14.73
N TYR A 103 23.64 -22.00 14.64
CA TYR A 103 22.20 -21.95 14.40
C TYR A 103 21.50 -21.38 15.64
N THR A 104 20.99 -20.17 15.51
CA THR A 104 19.96 -19.65 16.42
C THR A 104 18.60 -19.99 15.80
N ASN A 105 17.46 -19.83 16.49
CA ASN A 105 16.13 -19.74 15.83
C ASN A 105 15.30 -18.54 16.37
N LEU A 106 15.89 -17.77 17.30
CA LEU A 106 15.26 -16.65 17.99
C LEU A 106 15.11 -15.42 17.08
N THR A 107 14.20 -14.53 17.48
CA THR A 107 13.92 -13.29 16.77
C THR A 107 14.99 -12.23 16.97
N GLN A 108 15.30 -11.52 15.89
CA GLN A 108 15.98 -10.24 15.94
C GLN A 108 15.08 -9.18 16.58
N GLY A 109 15.70 -8.14 17.14
CA GLY A 109 14.99 -7.09 17.89
C GLY A 109 15.65 -5.72 17.74
N ALA A 110 15.18 -4.76 18.54
CA ALA A 110 15.53 -3.36 18.34
C ALA A 110 17.02 -3.01 18.47
N ARG A 111 17.80 -3.77 19.27
CA ARG A 111 19.24 -3.56 19.39
C ARG A 111 19.98 -3.79 18.07
N GLU A 112 19.64 -4.86 17.37
CA GLU A 112 20.30 -5.22 16.10
C GLU A 112 19.90 -4.24 14.98
N HIS A 113 18.68 -3.68 15.06
CA HIS A 113 18.27 -2.58 14.20
C HIS A 113 19.11 -1.33 14.42
N GLU A 114 19.31 -0.91 15.68
CA GLU A 114 20.17 0.23 16.04
C GLU A 114 21.64 -0.01 15.63
N GLU A 115 22.16 -1.22 15.78
CA GLU A 115 23.51 -1.59 15.34
C GLU A 115 23.65 -1.50 13.81
N ALA A 116 22.64 -1.95 13.05
CA ALA A 116 22.64 -1.85 11.60
C ALA A 116 22.58 -0.39 11.10
N GLU A 117 21.77 0.47 11.72
CA GLU A 117 21.73 1.90 11.40
C GLU A 117 23.10 2.58 11.66
N ASN A 118 23.74 2.29 12.79
CA ASN A 118 25.07 2.84 13.13
C ASN A 118 26.18 2.40 12.16
N ILE A 119 26.12 1.16 11.64
CA ILE A 119 27.06 0.67 10.62
C ILE A 119 26.89 1.45 9.31
N THR A 120 25.64 1.80 8.98
CA THR A 120 25.30 2.57 7.77
C THR A 120 25.79 4.03 7.87
N GLU A 121 25.84 4.58 9.10
CA GLU A 121 26.36 5.92 9.40
C GLU A 121 27.89 5.99 9.65
N GLY A 122 28.63 4.90 9.41
CA GLY A 122 30.09 4.92 9.36
C GLY A 122 30.83 4.90 10.70
N LYS A 123 30.14 4.70 11.84
CA LYS A 123 30.79 4.59 13.17
C LYS A 123 30.90 3.14 13.64
N LYS A 124 32.15 2.63 13.59
CA LYS A 124 32.67 1.31 14.04
C LYS A 124 32.24 0.10 13.19
N LYS A 125 33.23 -0.60 12.63
CA LYS A 125 33.09 -1.96 12.08
C LYS A 125 33.24 -2.99 13.21
N PRO A 126 32.18 -3.70 13.64
CA PRO A 126 32.37 -4.97 14.31
C PRO A 126 32.71 -6.06 13.28
N THR A 127 33.35 -7.12 13.74
CA THR A 127 33.71 -8.34 13.01
C THR A 127 32.52 -8.89 12.23
N LYS A 128 32.69 -9.11 10.91
CA LYS A 128 31.66 -9.68 10.03
C LYS A 128 31.18 -11.03 10.58
N THR A 129 29.95 -11.10 11.09
CA THR A 129 29.27 -12.36 11.36
C THR A 129 29.05 -13.11 10.04
N PRO A 130 29.14 -14.45 10.02
CA PRO A 130 28.92 -15.22 8.81
C PRO A 130 27.46 -15.07 8.35
N GLN A 131 27.26 -14.46 7.18
CA GLN A 131 25.93 -14.25 6.59
C GLN A 131 25.23 -15.59 6.33
N MET A 132 23.96 -15.68 6.71
CA MET A 132 23.15 -16.89 6.55
C MET A 132 22.53 -16.97 5.16
N GLY A 133 22.40 -18.20 4.65
CA GLY A 133 21.65 -18.51 3.42
C GLY A 133 20.18 -18.84 3.68
N THR A 134 19.41 -19.04 2.62
CA THR A 134 17.95 -19.29 2.66
C THR A 134 17.55 -20.49 3.53
N PHE A 135 18.31 -21.59 3.45
CA PHE A 135 17.97 -22.84 4.18
C PHE A 135 18.09 -22.69 5.70
N MET A 136 19.27 -22.30 6.19
CA MET A 136 19.53 -22.14 7.64
C MET A 136 18.89 -20.86 8.22
N GLY A 137 18.81 -19.79 7.42
CA GLY A 137 18.37 -18.48 7.88
C GLY A 137 16.86 -18.29 7.91
N VAL A 138 16.12 -18.92 6.99
CA VAL A 138 14.66 -18.71 6.81
C VAL A 138 13.89 -20.03 6.90
N TYR A 139 14.25 -21.04 6.10
CA TYR A 139 13.46 -22.28 6.00
C TYR A 139 13.41 -23.07 7.32
N LEU A 140 14.57 -23.39 7.93
CA LEU A 140 14.59 -24.16 9.19
C LEU A 140 13.93 -23.42 10.36
N PRO A 141 14.19 -22.12 10.60
CA PRO A 141 13.47 -21.37 11.65
C PRO A 141 11.96 -21.31 11.43
N CYS A 142 11.51 -21.17 10.18
CA CYS A 142 10.09 -21.20 9.85
C CYS A 142 9.49 -22.59 10.16
N LEU A 143 10.16 -23.66 9.71
CA LEU A 143 9.73 -25.04 9.93
C LEU A 143 9.62 -25.37 11.43
N GLN A 144 10.60 -24.93 12.24
CA GLN A 144 10.63 -25.18 13.67
C GLN A 144 9.51 -24.47 14.43
N ASN A 145 9.09 -23.28 13.98
CA ASN A 145 8.02 -22.52 14.62
C ASN A 145 6.61 -22.98 14.22
N ILE A 146 6.46 -23.58 13.04
CA ILE A 146 5.17 -24.13 12.59
C ILE A 146 4.88 -25.46 13.28
N PHE A 147 5.88 -26.34 13.39
CA PHE A 147 5.68 -27.61 14.09
C PHE A 147 5.52 -27.39 15.60
N GLY A 148 4.31 -27.64 16.09
CA GLY A 148 3.96 -27.46 17.50
C GLY A 148 3.30 -28.68 18.12
N VAL A 149 2.83 -28.50 19.35
CA VAL A 149 2.22 -29.53 20.20
C VAL A 149 0.98 -30.19 19.57
N ILE A 150 0.22 -29.46 18.74
CA ILE A 150 -1.03 -29.93 18.13
C ILE A 150 -0.80 -31.14 17.21
N LEU A 151 0.35 -31.21 16.52
CA LEU A 151 0.71 -32.35 15.67
C LEU A 151 0.69 -33.67 16.45
N PHE A 152 1.22 -33.65 17.67
CA PHE A 152 1.42 -34.85 18.49
C PHE A 152 0.24 -35.14 19.43
N LEU A 153 -0.39 -34.11 20.01
CA LEU A 153 -1.39 -34.29 21.07
C LEU A 153 -2.85 -34.25 20.58
N ARG A 154 -3.12 -33.62 19.44
CA ARG A 154 -4.51 -33.33 19.02
C ARG A 154 -4.83 -33.76 17.60
N LEU A 155 -3.85 -33.93 16.72
CA LEU A 155 -4.13 -34.29 15.32
C LEU A 155 -4.86 -35.64 15.18
N THR A 156 -4.48 -36.66 15.95
CA THR A 156 -5.19 -37.96 15.96
C THR A 156 -6.64 -37.81 16.40
N TRP A 157 -6.89 -36.98 17.41
CA TRP A 157 -8.23 -36.69 17.92
C TRP A 157 -9.08 -35.89 16.94
N VAL A 158 -8.50 -34.91 16.24
CA VAL A 158 -9.18 -34.18 15.16
C VAL A 158 -9.60 -35.15 14.03
N VAL A 159 -8.72 -36.08 13.66
CA VAL A 159 -9.02 -37.11 12.64
C VAL A 159 -10.10 -38.08 13.13
N GLY A 160 -10.06 -38.51 14.40
CA GLY A 160 -11.06 -39.42 14.98
C GLY A 160 -12.45 -38.82 15.11
N THR A 161 -12.55 -37.53 15.42
CA THR A 161 -13.84 -36.84 15.63
C THR A 161 -14.46 -36.35 14.33
N ALA A 162 -13.69 -35.66 13.47
CA ALA A 162 -14.19 -35.14 12.20
C ALA A 162 -14.24 -36.20 11.08
N GLY A 163 -13.50 -37.30 11.23
CA GLY A 163 -13.24 -38.23 10.15
C GLY A 163 -12.21 -37.68 9.15
N VAL A 164 -11.68 -38.56 8.30
CA VAL A 164 -10.58 -38.22 7.37
C VAL A 164 -10.96 -37.10 6.41
N LEU A 165 -12.17 -37.12 5.84
CA LEU A 165 -12.60 -36.14 4.82
C LEU A 165 -12.70 -34.72 5.38
N GLN A 166 -13.39 -34.55 6.51
CA GLN A 166 -13.56 -33.22 7.11
C GLN A 166 -12.26 -32.75 7.78
N ALA A 167 -11.49 -33.63 8.41
CA ALA A 167 -10.16 -33.28 8.92
C ALA A 167 -9.24 -32.79 7.79
N PHE A 168 -9.23 -33.45 6.63
CA PHE A 168 -8.48 -32.99 5.46
C PHE A 168 -8.90 -31.59 5.01
N ALA A 169 -10.21 -31.31 4.99
CA ALA A 169 -10.74 -29.98 4.67
C ALA A 169 -10.32 -28.91 5.71
N ILE A 170 -10.35 -29.22 7.01
CA ILE A 170 -9.90 -28.32 8.08
C ILE A 170 -8.44 -27.93 7.87
N VAL A 171 -7.56 -28.93 7.66
CA VAL A 171 -6.13 -28.69 7.41
C VAL A 171 -5.93 -27.87 6.14
N PHE A 172 -6.59 -28.25 5.04
CA PHE A 172 -6.44 -27.58 3.75
C PHE A 172 -6.83 -26.10 3.82
N ILE A 173 -7.97 -25.76 4.43
CA ILE A 173 -8.44 -24.38 4.57
C ILE A 173 -7.44 -23.55 5.40
N CYS A 174 -6.95 -24.10 6.51
CA CYS A 174 -5.98 -23.42 7.37
C CYS A 174 -4.63 -23.19 6.65
N CYS A 175 -4.14 -24.18 5.90
CA CYS A 175 -2.93 -24.08 5.09
C CYS A 175 -3.07 -23.06 3.93
N CYS A 176 -4.22 -23.02 3.25
CA CYS A 176 -4.48 -22.02 2.21
C CYS A 176 -4.46 -20.59 2.79
N CYS A 177 -5.04 -20.40 3.98
CA CYS A 177 -5.05 -19.11 4.67
C CYS A 177 -3.61 -18.59 4.92
N THR A 178 -2.73 -19.45 5.44
CA THR A 178 -1.36 -19.06 5.75
C THR A 178 -0.48 -18.94 4.51
N LEU A 179 -0.71 -19.75 3.48
CA LEU A 179 -0.02 -19.64 2.19
C LEU A 179 -0.31 -18.31 1.50
N LEU A 180 -1.58 -17.88 1.43
CA LEU A 180 -1.95 -16.58 0.86
C LEU A 180 -1.35 -15.42 1.66
N THR A 181 -1.31 -15.55 2.98
CA THR A 181 -0.65 -14.57 3.85
C THR A 181 0.86 -14.53 3.62
N ALA A 182 1.50 -15.66 3.36
CA ALA A 182 2.92 -15.72 3.02
C ALA A 182 3.25 -15.06 1.67
N ILE A 183 2.33 -15.12 0.70
CA ILE A 183 2.47 -14.36 -0.56
C ILE A 183 2.41 -12.85 -0.28
N SER A 184 1.48 -12.39 0.56
CA SER A 184 1.40 -10.98 0.99
C SER A 184 2.67 -10.55 1.75
N MET A 185 3.18 -11.39 2.66
CA MET A 185 4.45 -11.14 3.36
C MET A 185 5.65 -11.11 2.42
N SER A 186 5.65 -11.93 1.36
CA SER A 186 6.69 -11.92 0.33
C SER A 186 6.68 -10.63 -0.49
N ALA A 187 5.49 -10.06 -0.74
CA ALA A 187 5.36 -8.75 -1.37
C ALA A 187 5.94 -7.63 -0.49
N ILE A 188 5.68 -7.68 0.82
CA ILE A 188 6.28 -6.77 1.81
C ILE A 188 7.82 -6.89 1.80
N ALA A 189 8.35 -8.11 1.87
CA ALA A 189 9.79 -8.36 1.90
C ALA A 189 10.52 -7.96 0.60
N THR A 190 9.81 -7.75 -0.51
CA THR A 190 10.38 -7.31 -1.79
C THR A 190 10.07 -5.83 -2.10
N ASN A 191 9.40 -5.13 -1.17
CA ASN A 191 9.12 -3.71 -1.26
C ASN A 191 10.25 -2.91 -0.58
N GLY A 192 11.02 -2.15 -1.36
CA GLY A 192 12.13 -1.35 -0.84
C GLY A 192 13.28 -2.19 -0.25
N VAL A 193 14.10 -1.56 0.60
CA VAL A 193 15.21 -2.22 1.29
C VAL A 193 14.68 -2.89 2.55
N VAL A 194 15.04 -4.15 2.78
CA VAL A 194 14.60 -4.90 3.96
C VAL A 194 15.44 -4.45 5.16
N PRO A 195 14.85 -3.87 6.21
CA PRO A 195 15.59 -3.44 7.39
C PRO A 195 16.07 -4.65 8.21
N ALA A 196 17.23 -4.52 8.84
CA ALA A 196 17.71 -5.45 9.86
C ALA A 196 16.93 -5.18 11.16
N GLY A 197 16.24 -6.18 11.72
CA GLY A 197 15.40 -5.98 12.90
C GLY A 197 14.21 -6.93 13.04
N GLY A 198 13.99 -7.80 12.05
CA GLY A 198 12.95 -8.82 12.09
C GLY A 198 11.63 -8.39 11.44
N SER A 199 10.58 -9.18 11.69
CA SER A 199 9.27 -9.05 11.04
C SER A 199 8.58 -7.71 11.31
N TYR A 200 8.67 -7.19 12.53
CA TYR A 200 8.02 -5.93 12.91
C TYR A 200 8.54 -4.73 12.11
N PHE A 201 9.86 -4.51 12.08
CA PHE A 201 10.45 -3.39 11.34
C PHE A 201 10.22 -3.51 9.84
N MET A 202 10.24 -4.74 9.31
CA MET A 202 9.91 -4.98 7.91
C MET A 202 8.47 -4.56 7.58
N ILE A 203 7.50 -4.87 8.46
CA ILE A 203 6.09 -4.52 8.28
C ILE A 203 5.86 -3.02 8.48
N SER A 204 6.38 -2.42 9.56
CA SER A 204 6.15 -1.01 9.90
C SER A 204 6.74 -0.05 8.86
N ARG A 205 7.89 -0.38 8.27
CA ARG A 205 8.54 0.46 7.24
C ARG A 205 7.90 0.32 5.87
N ALA A 206 7.40 -0.87 5.53
CA ALA A 206 6.73 -1.09 4.24
C ALA A 206 5.28 -0.60 4.24
N LEU A 207 4.53 -0.84 5.33
CA LEU A 207 3.10 -0.56 5.38
C LEU A 207 2.75 0.77 6.06
N GLY A 208 3.67 1.35 6.84
CA GLY A 208 3.43 2.51 7.68
C GLY A 208 3.30 2.15 9.17
N PRO A 209 3.49 3.14 10.06
CA PRO A 209 3.49 2.92 11.52
C PRO A 209 2.12 2.50 12.06
N GLU A 210 1.01 2.88 11.43
CA GLU A 210 -0.35 2.57 11.89
C GLU A 210 -0.64 1.07 11.76
N PHE A 211 -0.36 0.50 10.59
CA PHE A 211 -0.46 -0.94 10.37
C PHE A 211 0.61 -1.70 11.15
N GLY A 212 1.85 -1.19 11.20
CA GLY A 212 2.94 -1.81 11.95
C GLY A 212 2.63 -1.99 13.44
N GLY A 213 2.09 -0.95 14.10
CA GLY A 213 1.74 -1.00 15.52
C GLY A 213 0.55 -1.91 15.82
N ALA A 214 -0.53 -1.83 15.02
CA ALA A 214 -1.70 -2.69 15.20
C ALA A 214 -1.35 -4.18 14.99
N VAL A 215 -0.67 -4.51 13.88
CA VAL A 215 -0.21 -5.87 13.58
C VAL A 215 0.77 -6.36 14.65
N GLY A 216 1.73 -5.52 15.07
CA GLY A 216 2.72 -5.83 16.09
C GLY A 216 2.09 -6.18 17.44
N LEU A 217 1.09 -5.42 17.91
CA LEU A 217 0.40 -5.71 19.16
C LEU A 217 -0.43 -7.01 19.10
N CYS A 218 -1.11 -7.27 17.98
CA CYS A 218 -1.84 -8.53 17.78
C CYS A 218 -0.88 -9.72 17.80
N PHE A 219 0.26 -9.59 17.12
CA PHE A 219 1.29 -10.63 17.08
C PHE A 219 1.95 -10.83 18.46
N TYR A 220 2.14 -9.77 19.24
CA TYR A 220 2.61 -9.85 20.63
C TYR A 220 1.65 -10.65 21.51
N LEU A 221 0.35 -10.33 21.49
CA LEU A 221 -0.65 -11.07 22.27
C LEU A 221 -0.74 -12.53 21.82
N GLY A 222 -0.78 -12.78 20.51
CA GLY A 222 -0.81 -14.14 19.96
C GLY A 222 0.38 -14.99 20.39
N THR A 223 1.60 -14.45 20.31
CA THR A 223 2.82 -15.15 20.74
C THR A 223 2.88 -15.37 22.26
N THR A 224 2.31 -14.45 23.06
CA THR A 224 2.24 -14.61 24.52
C THR A 224 1.28 -15.73 24.93
N PHE A 225 0.09 -15.80 24.33
CA PHE A 225 -0.83 -16.93 24.55
C PHE A 225 -0.30 -18.25 23.98
N ALA A 226 0.48 -18.21 22.90
CA ALA A 226 1.16 -19.41 22.39
C ALA A 226 2.17 -19.96 23.41
N ALA A 227 2.91 -19.11 24.14
CA ALA A 227 3.79 -19.56 25.22
C ALA A 227 3.01 -20.33 26.30
N ALA A 228 1.85 -19.81 26.72
CA ALA A 228 0.98 -20.49 27.68
C ALA A 228 0.46 -21.84 27.14
N MET A 229 0.03 -21.89 25.86
CA MET A 229 -0.42 -23.14 25.22
C MET A 229 0.69 -24.19 25.20
N TYR A 230 1.92 -23.83 24.84
CA TYR A 230 3.04 -24.77 24.85
C TYR A 230 3.38 -25.24 26.27
N ILE A 231 3.37 -24.35 27.27
CA ILE A 231 3.59 -24.76 28.67
C ILE A 231 2.52 -25.77 29.13
N LEU A 232 1.23 -25.47 28.90
CA LEU A 232 0.15 -26.39 29.22
C LEU A 232 0.31 -27.74 28.51
N GLY A 233 0.69 -27.72 27.23
CA GLY A 233 0.97 -28.94 26.47
C GLY A 233 2.13 -29.77 27.04
N ALA A 234 3.21 -29.12 27.49
CA ALA A 234 4.34 -29.81 28.12
C ALA A 234 3.96 -30.45 29.46
N ILE A 235 3.13 -29.76 30.27
CA ILE A 235 2.62 -30.29 31.53
C ILE A 235 1.62 -31.43 31.30
N GLU A 236 0.80 -31.36 30.24
CA GLU A 236 -0.08 -32.45 29.84
C GLU A 236 0.74 -33.70 29.49
N ILE A 237 1.82 -33.55 28.73
CA ILE A 237 2.71 -34.68 28.41
C ILE A 237 3.34 -35.26 29.68
N PHE A 238 3.79 -34.39 30.58
CA PHE A 238 4.43 -34.77 31.83
C PHE A 238 3.49 -35.55 32.77
N LEU A 239 2.31 -35.00 33.04
CA LEU A 239 1.35 -35.59 33.98
C LEU A 239 0.60 -36.79 33.42
N MET A 240 0.33 -36.86 32.12
CA MET A 240 -0.43 -37.98 31.56
C MET A 240 0.45 -39.15 31.14
N TYR A 241 1.62 -38.89 30.53
CA TYR A 241 2.40 -39.94 29.86
C TYR A 241 3.75 -40.27 30.51
N ILE A 242 4.34 -39.35 31.28
CA ILE A 242 5.66 -39.57 31.91
C ILE A 242 5.51 -40.01 33.37
N ALA A 243 4.79 -39.23 34.17
CA ALA A 243 4.69 -39.43 35.62
C ALA A 243 3.28 -39.14 36.14
N PRO A 244 2.29 -40.02 35.86
CA PRO A 244 0.93 -39.87 36.38
C PRO A 244 0.85 -39.90 37.91
N GLU A 245 1.82 -40.55 38.56
CA GLU A 245 1.92 -40.57 40.03
C GLU A 245 2.32 -39.21 40.63
N ALA A 246 2.81 -38.25 39.85
CA ALA A 246 3.18 -36.93 40.36
C ALA A 246 1.98 -36.00 40.62
N ALA A 247 0.74 -36.41 40.31
CA ALA A 247 -0.44 -35.57 40.53
C ALA A 247 -0.66 -35.23 42.01
N ILE A 248 -0.72 -33.93 42.34
CA ILE A 248 -0.88 -33.38 43.69
C ILE A 248 -2.33 -33.52 44.17
N PHE A 249 -3.28 -33.09 43.33
CA PHE A 249 -4.70 -33.21 43.60
C PHE A 249 -5.23 -34.49 42.98
N ARG A 250 -5.56 -35.48 43.82
CA ARG A 250 -6.27 -36.71 43.42
C ARG A 250 -7.61 -36.74 44.13
N SER A 251 -8.71 -36.69 43.37
CA SER A 251 -10.06 -36.83 43.92
C SER A 251 -10.53 -38.27 43.82
N ALA A 252 -11.18 -38.78 44.87
CA ALA A 252 -11.84 -40.09 44.86
C ALA A 252 -13.19 -40.09 44.11
N ASP A 253 -13.80 -38.90 43.91
CA ASP A 253 -15.06 -38.73 43.16
C ASP A 253 -14.79 -38.45 41.67
N VAL A 254 -15.23 -39.34 40.77
CA VAL A 254 -15.06 -39.24 39.30
C VAL A 254 -15.67 -37.96 38.70
N LEU A 255 -16.80 -37.49 39.26
CA LEU A 255 -17.46 -36.25 38.83
C LEU A 255 -16.58 -35.00 39.03
N LYS A 256 -15.58 -35.07 39.92
CA LYS A 256 -14.62 -33.99 40.21
C LYS A 256 -13.24 -34.26 39.64
N GLU A 257 -13.02 -35.38 38.96
CA GLU A 257 -11.71 -35.77 38.43
C GLU A 257 -11.19 -34.76 37.39
N SER A 258 -12.05 -34.32 36.47
CA SER A 258 -11.71 -33.26 35.50
C SER A 258 -11.32 -31.93 36.18
N ALA A 259 -11.94 -31.60 37.31
CA ALA A 259 -11.58 -30.40 38.08
C ALA A 259 -10.24 -30.57 38.82
N ALA A 260 -9.96 -31.78 39.31
CA ALA A 260 -8.69 -32.10 39.96
C ALA A 260 -7.52 -32.07 38.96
N THR A 261 -7.68 -32.62 37.76
CA THR A 261 -6.66 -32.57 36.71
C THR A 261 -6.38 -31.13 36.25
N LEU A 262 -7.40 -30.30 36.08
CA LEU A 262 -7.24 -28.87 35.77
C LEU A 262 -6.43 -28.13 36.85
N ASN A 263 -6.67 -28.40 38.14
CA ASN A 263 -5.91 -27.77 39.22
C ASN A 263 -4.43 -28.21 39.24
N ASN A 264 -4.14 -29.47 38.88
CA ASN A 264 -2.77 -29.92 38.70
C ASN A 264 -2.08 -29.16 37.55
N MET A 265 -2.76 -28.98 36.41
CA MET A 265 -2.22 -28.20 35.29
C MET A 265 -1.89 -26.75 35.68
N ARG A 266 -2.71 -26.11 36.52
CA ARG A 266 -2.45 -24.75 37.03
C ARG A 266 -1.16 -24.70 37.83
N VAL A 267 -1.04 -25.52 38.88
CA VAL A 267 0.11 -25.46 39.79
C VAL A 267 1.42 -25.79 39.07
N TYR A 268 1.44 -26.88 38.30
CA TYR A 268 2.63 -27.25 37.54
C TYR A 268 2.93 -26.25 36.41
N GLY A 269 1.90 -25.74 35.74
CA GLY A 269 2.05 -24.73 34.69
C GLY A 269 2.68 -23.44 35.21
N SER A 270 2.18 -22.88 36.31
CA SER A 270 2.71 -21.65 36.91
C SER A 270 4.15 -21.84 37.40
N ALA A 271 4.45 -22.98 38.05
CA ALA A 271 5.80 -23.31 38.48
C ALA A 271 6.76 -23.43 37.28
N PHE A 272 6.31 -24.05 36.19
CA PHE A 272 7.11 -24.22 34.98
C PHE A 272 7.31 -22.88 34.23
N LEU A 273 6.30 -22.01 34.18
CA LEU A 273 6.43 -20.66 33.63
C LEU A 273 7.51 -19.87 34.38
N VAL A 274 7.48 -19.86 35.72
CA VAL A 274 8.48 -19.15 36.54
C VAL A 274 9.89 -19.67 36.24
N LEU A 275 10.07 -20.99 36.12
CA LEU A 275 11.34 -21.61 35.73
C LEU A 275 11.81 -21.11 34.35
N MET A 276 10.93 -21.14 33.35
CA MET A 276 11.27 -20.69 31.98
C MET A 276 11.59 -19.20 31.91
N VAL A 277 10.85 -18.36 32.64
CA VAL A 277 11.14 -16.92 32.74
C VAL A 277 12.52 -16.69 33.36
N LEU A 278 12.89 -17.44 34.39
CA LEU A 278 14.21 -17.36 35.01
C LEU A 278 15.32 -17.76 34.02
N VAL A 279 15.13 -18.82 33.25
CA VAL A 279 16.07 -19.24 32.18
C VAL A 279 16.25 -18.13 31.14
N VAL A 280 15.15 -17.50 30.70
CA VAL A 280 15.20 -16.38 29.74
C VAL A 280 15.89 -15.16 30.34
N PHE A 281 15.66 -14.86 31.62
CA PHE A 281 16.24 -13.69 32.30
C PHE A 281 17.74 -13.82 32.60
N VAL A 282 18.22 -15.04 32.90
CA VAL A 282 19.63 -15.32 33.25
C VAL A 282 20.51 -15.45 32.01
N GLY A 283 20.03 -16.02 30.90
CA GLY A 283 20.83 -16.06 29.69
C GLY A 283 20.17 -16.68 28.47
N VAL A 284 19.68 -15.82 27.57
CA VAL A 284 19.10 -16.21 26.28
C VAL A 284 20.11 -16.91 25.34
N ARG A 285 21.42 -16.72 25.59
CA ARG A 285 22.52 -17.34 24.82
C ARG A 285 22.51 -18.86 24.91
N TYR A 286 22.07 -19.43 26.03
CA TYR A 286 21.98 -20.89 26.18
C TYR A 286 20.79 -21.44 25.38
N VAL A 287 19.65 -20.74 25.40
CA VAL A 287 18.47 -21.08 24.60
C VAL A 287 18.80 -21.12 23.10
N ASN A 288 19.59 -20.14 22.64
CA ASN A 288 20.08 -20.09 21.25
C ASN A 288 20.87 -21.35 20.85
N LYS A 289 21.73 -21.88 21.73
CA LYS A 289 22.53 -23.09 21.43
C LYS A 289 21.68 -24.35 21.40
N PHE A 290 20.61 -24.42 22.19
CA PHE A 290 19.70 -25.58 22.22
C PHE A 290 18.68 -25.59 21.07
N ALA A 291 18.59 -24.52 20.26
CA ALA A 291 17.66 -24.44 19.14
C ALA A 291 17.78 -25.60 18.14
N SER A 292 19.02 -26.00 17.82
CA SER A 292 19.30 -27.12 16.91
C SER A 292 18.88 -28.48 17.48
N LEU A 293 19.02 -28.66 18.80
CA LEU A 293 18.57 -29.86 19.50
C LEU A 293 17.05 -30.00 19.42
N PHE A 294 16.31 -28.92 19.70
CA PHE A 294 14.85 -28.93 19.62
C PHE A 294 14.35 -29.24 18.20
N LEU A 295 15.01 -28.70 17.17
CA LEU A 295 14.71 -29.02 15.78
C LEU A 295 14.95 -30.51 15.48
N ALA A 296 16.07 -31.08 15.94
CA ALA A 296 16.36 -32.50 15.75
C ALA A 296 15.31 -33.41 16.39
N CYS A 297 14.83 -33.08 17.60
CA CYS A 297 13.76 -33.81 18.27
C CYS A 297 12.48 -33.86 17.44
N VAL A 298 12.08 -32.75 16.81
CA VAL A 298 10.89 -32.69 15.94
C VAL A 298 11.04 -33.57 14.71
N ILE A 299 12.17 -33.44 13.99
CA ILE A 299 12.39 -34.17 12.74
C ILE A 299 12.45 -35.67 12.99
N VAL A 300 13.18 -36.11 14.02
CA VAL A 300 13.26 -37.54 14.39
C VAL A 300 11.88 -38.08 14.76
N SER A 301 11.06 -37.31 15.49
CA SER A 301 9.70 -37.72 15.86
C SER A 301 8.80 -37.90 14.63
N ILE A 302 8.86 -36.99 13.66
CA ILE A 302 8.09 -37.09 12.41
C ILE A 302 8.53 -38.31 11.58
N LEU A 303 9.84 -38.55 11.46
CA LEU A 303 10.37 -39.72 10.76
C LEU A 303 9.96 -41.03 11.44
N ALA A 304 9.92 -41.07 12.77
CA ALA A 304 9.47 -42.23 13.54
C ALA A 304 7.98 -42.56 13.30
N ILE A 305 7.13 -41.54 13.11
CA ILE A 305 5.71 -41.71 12.74
C ILE A 305 5.60 -42.33 11.34
N TYR A 306 6.30 -41.79 10.34
CA TYR A 306 6.28 -42.34 8.98
C TYR A 306 6.83 -43.76 8.90
N ALA A 307 7.95 -44.03 9.57
CA ALA A 307 8.54 -45.36 9.63
C ALA A 307 7.58 -46.38 10.26
N GLY A 308 6.91 -45.98 11.35
CA GLY A 308 5.90 -46.78 12.01
C GLY A 308 4.65 -47.05 11.15
N ALA A 309 4.15 -46.03 10.46
CA ALA A 309 3.02 -46.15 9.54
C ALA A 309 3.33 -47.12 8.37
N ILE A 310 4.51 -47.00 7.76
CA ILE A 310 4.95 -47.91 6.68
C ILE A 310 5.16 -49.32 7.22
N LYS A 311 5.80 -49.48 8.39
CA LYS A 311 5.98 -50.80 9.02
C LYS A 311 4.65 -51.50 9.29
N SER A 312 3.60 -50.74 9.63
CA SER A 312 2.29 -51.29 9.94
C SER A 312 1.63 -52.05 8.77
N SER A 313 2.05 -51.83 7.51
CA SER A 313 1.50 -52.57 6.37
C SER A 313 1.92 -54.04 6.33
N PHE A 314 3.07 -54.38 6.93
CA PHE A 314 3.60 -55.75 6.95
C PHE A 314 3.69 -56.32 8.36
N ALA A 315 3.90 -55.48 9.37
CA ALA A 315 4.05 -55.89 10.77
C ALA A 315 3.40 -54.85 11.72
N PRO A 316 2.07 -54.90 11.90
CA PRO A 316 1.35 -53.97 12.77
C PRO A 316 1.74 -54.18 14.25
N PRO A 317 1.88 -53.10 15.04
CA PRO A 317 2.10 -53.21 16.47
C PRO A 317 0.85 -53.76 17.17
N ARG A 318 1.06 -54.58 18.21
CA ARG A 318 -0.03 -55.21 18.97
C ARG A 318 -0.38 -54.36 20.20
N PHE A 319 -1.38 -53.50 20.04
CA PHE A 319 -2.03 -52.78 21.13
C PHE A 319 -3.51 -53.22 21.19
N PRO A 320 -3.87 -54.17 22.06
CA PRO A 320 -5.25 -54.62 22.18
C PRO A 320 -6.12 -53.58 22.89
N VAL A 321 -7.38 -53.48 22.48
CA VAL A 321 -8.41 -52.61 23.10
C VAL A 321 -9.57 -53.49 23.55
N CYS A 322 -10.02 -53.27 24.79
CA CYS A 322 -11.11 -54.05 25.38
C CYS A 322 -12.48 -53.43 25.08
N MET A 323 -13.39 -54.23 24.54
CA MET A 323 -14.75 -53.81 24.17
C MET A 323 -15.77 -54.67 24.91
N LEU A 324 -16.82 -54.04 25.43
CA LEU A 324 -18.00 -54.72 25.96
C LEU A 324 -19.15 -54.47 24.97
N GLY A 325 -19.48 -55.48 24.15
CA GLY A 325 -20.40 -55.29 23.02
C GLY A 325 -19.87 -54.22 22.06
N ASN A 326 -20.58 -53.09 21.96
CA ASN A 326 -20.17 -51.95 21.14
C ASN A 326 -19.43 -50.84 21.92
N ARG A 327 -19.36 -50.91 23.25
CA ARG A 327 -18.78 -49.87 24.12
C ARG A 327 -17.30 -50.11 24.41
N THR A 328 -16.49 -49.06 24.36
CA THR A 328 -15.05 -49.11 24.68
C THR A 328 -14.81 -48.99 26.20
N LEU A 329 -13.97 -49.88 26.74
CA LEU A 329 -13.56 -49.89 28.14
C LEU A 329 -12.18 -49.24 28.32
N SER A 330 -11.95 -48.63 29.47
CA SER A 330 -10.64 -48.10 29.88
C SER A 330 -9.66 -49.24 30.15
N GLY A 331 -8.47 -49.17 29.55
CA GLY A 331 -7.41 -50.17 29.73
C GLY A 331 -6.62 -50.00 31.03
N ARG A 332 -6.78 -48.91 31.80
CA ARG A 332 -5.90 -48.61 32.95
C ARG A 332 -6.02 -49.60 34.11
N HIS A 333 -7.24 -50.01 34.44
CA HIS A 333 -7.53 -50.87 35.59
C HIS A 333 -7.79 -52.34 35.20
N ILE A 334 -7.64 -52.68 33.91
CA ILE A 334 -7.96 -54.01 33.36
C ILE A 334 -6.68 -54.72 32.91
N ASN A 335 -6.30 -55.78 33.63
CA ASN A 335 -5.16 -56.63 33.25
C ASN A 335 -5.52 -57.67 32.18
N ILE A 336 -6.76 -58.17 32.18
CA ILE A 336 -7.22 -59.22 31.28
C ILE A 336 -8.59 -58.83 30.72
N CYS A 337 -8.69 -58.75 29.39
CA CYS A 337 -9.93 -58.44 28.68
C CYS A 337 -10.81 -59.70 28.52
N ALA A 338 -11.28 -60.25 29.64
CA ALA A 338 -12.23 -61.36 29.69
C ALA A 338 -13.08 -61.26 30.97
N LYS A 339 -14.28 -61.85 30.98
CA LYS A 339 -15.14 -61.87 32.17
C LYS A 339 -14.63 -62.85 33.25
N THR A 340 -14.05 -63.95 32.81
CA THR A 340 -13.53 -65.03 33.67
C THR A 340 -12.15 -65.45 33.20
N GLN A 341 -11.31 -65.89 34.13
CA GLN A 341 -9.99 -66.46 33.86
C GLN A 341 -9.92 -67.85 34.49
N GLU A 342 -9.32 -68.80 33.78
CA GLU A 342 -9.01 -70.12 34.35
C GLU A 342 -7.67 -70.07 35.09
N LEU A 343 -7.70 -70.31 36.40
CA LEU A 343 -6.51 -70.55 37.23
C LEU A 343 -6.56 -71.98 37.76
N GLY A 344 -5.71 -72.86 37.22
CA GLY A 344 -5.53 -74.23 37.73
C GLY A 344 -6.83 -75.04 37.82
N ASN A 345 -7.54 -75.19 36.70
CA ASN A 345 -8.87 -75.84 36.56
C ASN A 345 -10.05 -75.16 37.29
N PHE A 346 -9.85 -74.02 37.95
CA PHE A 346 -10.95 -73.22 38.53
C PHE A 346 -11.22 -71.96 37.70
N THR A 347 -12.49 -71.72 37.38
CA THR A 347 -12.94 -70.47 36.75
C THR A 347 -13.09 -69.40 37.83
N VAL A 348 -12.22 -68.39 37.79
CA VAL A 348 -12.25 -67.25 38.71
C VAL A 348 -12.70 -66.01 37.94
N PRO A 349 -13.65 -65.22 38.46
CA PRO A 349 -14.02 -63.94 37.86
C PRO A 349 -12.81 -62.98 37.82
N THR A 350 -12.69 -62.21 36.74
CA THR A 350 -11.59 -61.23 36.59
C THR A 350 -11.88 -59.94 37.36
N GLN A 351 -10.89 -59.04 37.43
CA GLN A 351 -11.08 -57.69 37.98
C GLN A 351 -12.21 -56.93 37.27
N LEU A 352 -12.39 -57.16 35.96
CA LEU A 352 -13.47 -56.58 35.16
C LEU A 352 -14.86 -56.98 35.69
N TRP A 353 -15.02 -58.21 36.17
CA TRP A 353 -16.27 -58.67 36.80
C TRP A 353 -16.61 -57.86 38.05
N GLY A 354 -15.61 -57.54 38.89
CA GLY A 354 -15.79 -56.75 40.11
C GLY A 354 -16.17 -55.28 39.87
N LEU A 355 -15.96 -54.75 38.65
CA LEU A 355 -16.31 -53.38 38.28
C LEU A 355 -17.79 -53.24 37.87
N PHE A 356 -18.40 -54.31 37.35
CA PHE A 356 -19.79 -54.32 36.87
C PHE A 356 -20.75 -55.15 37.74
N CYS A 357 -20.22 -55.85 38.75
CA CYS A 357 -20.99 -56.70 39.66
C CYS A 357 -20.61 -56.41 41.12
N ASN A 358 -21.56 -56.52 42.05
CA ASN A 358 -21.39 -56.16 43.46
C ASN A 358 -20.32 -56.97 44.24
N SER A 359 -19.89 -58.14 43.72
CA SER A 359 -18.91 -59.00 44.38
C SER A 359 -17.91 -59.58 43.38
N SER A 360 -16.62 -59.38 43.66
CA SER A 360 -15.50 -59.85 42.83
C SER A 360 -15.17 -61.33 42.98
N LYS A 361 -15.82 -62.05 43.90
CA LYS A 361 -15.49 -63.46 44.23
C LYS A 361 -16.58 -64.47 43.88
N GLN A 362 -17.77 -64.03 43.47
CA GLN A 362 -18.93 -64.90 43.25
C GLN A 362 -19.47 -64.74 41.82
N LEU A 363 -19.68 -65.87 41.15
CA LEU A 363 -20.31 -65.95 39.82
C LEU A 363 -21.83 -65.65 39.86
N ASN A 364 -22.47 -65.81 41.02
CA ASN A 364 -23.92 -65.55 41.22
C ASN A 364 -24.23 -64.12 41.71
N ALA A 365 -23.34 -63.15 41.46
CA ALA A 365 -23.55 -61.76 41.87
C ALA A 365 -24.57 -61.06 40.96
N THR A 366 -25.30 -60.08 41.51
CA THR A 366 -26.11 -59.14 40.71
C THR A 366 -25.17 -58.24 39.91
N CYS A 367 -25.28 -58.29 38.59
CA CYS A 367 -24.47 -57.55 37.64
C CYS A 367 -25.33 -56.56 36.84
N ASP A 368 -24.69 -55.56 36.24
CA ASP A 368 -25.35 -54.64 35.31
C ASP A 368 -25.98 -55.39 34.10
N GLU A 369 -27.17 -54.96 33.69
CA GLU A 369 -27.95 -55.64 32.64
C GLU A 369 -27.17 -55.67 31.32
N TYR A 370 -26.55 -54.55 30.93
CA TYR A 370 -25.75 -54.47 29.70
C TYR A 370 -24.54 -55.41 29.74
N PHE A 371 -23.91 -55.57 30.90
CA PHE A 371 -22.77 -56.47 31.09
C PHE A 371 -23.15 -57.95 30.99
N THR A 372 -24.35 -58.35 31.42
CA THR A 372 -24.80 -59.74 31.32
C THR A 372 -25.11 -60.16 29.88
N HIS A 373 -25.76 -59.28 29.11
CA HIS A 373 -26.22 -59.58 27.75
C HIS A 373 -25.12 -59.46 26.67
N ASN A 374 -24.08 -58.65 26.90
CA ASN A 374 -23.04 -58.40 25.90
C ASN A 374 -21.73 -59.12 26.23
N ASN A 375 -21.09 -59.69 25.21
CA ASN A 375 -19.80 -60.39 25.36
C ASN A 375 -18.64 -59.37 25.45
N VAL A 376 -17.59 -59.75 26.18
CA VAL A 376 -16.33 -58.99 26.22
C VAL A 376 -15.43 -59.49 25.10
N THR A 377 -14.97 -58.58 24.25
CA THR A 377 -14.10 -58.88 23.10
C THR A 377 -12.87 -57.99 23.11
N SER A 378 -11.75 -58.52 22.63
CA SER A 378 -10.52 -57.75 22.43
C SER A 378 -10.31 -57.49 20.95
N ILE A 379 -10.24 -56.23 20.55
CA ILE A 379 -9.92 -55.82 19.17
C ILE A 379 -8.50 -55.25 19.09
N GLN A 380 -7.95 -55.16 17.88
CA GLN A 380 -6.62 -54.55 17.68
C GLN A 380 -6.76 -53.04 17.46
N GLY A 381 -6.10 -52.22 18.27
CA GLY A 381 -6.15 -50.76 18.16
C GLY A 381 -5.40 -50.19 16.95
N ILE A 382 -4.39 -50.92 16.45
CA ILE A 382 -3.67 -50.59 15.21
C ILE A 382 -3.72 -51.81 14.29
N PRO A 383 -4.76 -51.96 13.47
CA PRO A 383 -4.84 -53.04 12.48
C PRO A 383 -3.82 -52.85 11.34
N GLY A 384 -3.32 -51.62 11.13
CA GLY A 384 -2.28 -51.28 10.16
C GLY A 384 -2.82 -50.92 8.78
N LEU A 385 -1.94 -50.36 7.94
CA LEU A 385 -2.31 -49.75 6.66
C LEU A 385 -2.97 -50.71 5.65
N ALA A 386 -2.70 -52.01 5.75
CA ALA A 386 -3.23 -53.04 4.85
C ALA A 386 -4.66 -53.50 5.19
N SER A 387 -5.21 -53.09 6.33
CA SER A 387 -6.46 -53.63 6.89
C SER A 387 -7.75 -53.07 6.26
N GLY A 388 -7.69 -51.93 5.56
CA GLY A 388 -8.87 -51.27 5.00
C GLY A 388 -9.70 -50.44 5.99
N ILE A 389 -9.20 -50.22 7.22
CA ILE A 389 -9.88 -49.47 8.30
C ILE A 389 -10.24 -48.02 7.92
N ILE A 390 -9.57 -47.45 6.91
CA ILE A 390 -9.86 -46.11 6.38
C ILE A 390 -11.35 -45.92 6.07
N THR A 391 -12.03 -46.96 5.59
CA THR A 391 -13.44 -46.90 5.21
C THR A 391 -14.37 -46.62 6.39
N GLU A 392 -14.03 -47.12 7.59
CA GLU A 392 -14.78 -46.84 8.83
C GLU A 392 -14.48 -45.42 9.35
N ASN A 393 -13.27 -44.89 9.10
CA ASN A 393 -12.81 -43.59 9.59
C ASN A 393 -13.08 -42.40 8.65
N LEU A 394 -13.77 -42.61 7.52
CA LEU A 394 -14.03 -41.53 6.54
C LEU A 394 -14.98 -40.45 7.08
N TRP A 395 -15.93 -40.84 7.92
CA TRP A 395 -17.07 -40.01 8.33
C TRP A 395 -16.88 -39.39 9.71
N SER A 396 -17.58 -38.28 9.96
CA SER A 396 -17.55 -37.56 11.24
C SER A 396 -18.34 -38.29 12.32
N SER A 397 -17.81 -38.27 13.54
CA SER A 397 -18.42 -38.79 14.77
C SER A 397 -18.44 -37.70 15.84
N TYR A 398 -19.30 -36.69 15.67
CA TYR A 398 -19.48 -35.63 16.66
C TYR A 398 -20.33 -36.12 17.83
N LEU A 399 -19.75 -36.09 19.03
CA LEU A 399 -20.40 -36.50 20.27
C LEU A 399 -20.55 -35.35 21.24
N GLN A 400 -21.54 -35.45 22.12
CA GLN A 400 -21.70 -34.57 23.27
C GLN A 400 -20.79 -35.00 24.41
N LYS A 401 -20.51 -34.06 25.32
CA LYS A 401 -19.69 -34.33 26.51
C LYS A 401 -20.35 -35.41 27.37
N GLY A 402 -19.60 -36.45 27.71
CA GLY A 402 -20.05 -37.55 28.58
C GLY A 402 -20.69 -38.74 27.84
N GLU A 403 -20.84 -38.68 26.51
CA GLU A 403 -21.28 -39.84 25.73
C GLU A 403 -20.17 -40.90 25.61
N ILE A 404 -20.57 -42.17 25.54
CA ILE A 404 -19.66 -43.31 25.50
C ILE A 404 -19.07 -43.45 24.08
N ILE A 405 -17.78 -43.77 23.99
CA ILE A 405 -17.14 -44.05 22.72
C ILE A 405 -17.51 -45.47 22.26
N GLU A 406 -18.31 -45.54 21.19
CA GLU A 406 -18.77 -46.81 20.61
C GLU A 406 -18.22 -47.07 19.20
N LYS A 407 -18.09 -48.36 18.85
CA LYS A 407 -17.76 -48.85 17.51
C LYS A 407 -19.03 -49.35 16.79
N PRO A 408 -19.40 -48.78 15.63
CA PRO A 408 -20.67 -49.12 14.96
C PRO A 408 -20.69 -50.52 14.33
N SER A 409 -19.54 -51.07 13.91
CA SER A 409 -19.47 -52.43 13.33
C SER A 409 -19.44 -53.55 14.37
N ALA A 410 -19.48 -53.23 15.67
CA ALA A 410 -19.51 -54.21 16.76
C ALA A 410 -20.94 -54.58 17.16
N HIS A 411 -21.20 -55.87 17.36
CA HIS A 411 -22.52 -56.37 17.73
C HIS A 411 -22.84 -56.05 19.21
N SER A 412 -24.01 -55.47 19.47
CA SER A 412 -24.51 -55.22 20.83
C SER A 412 -26.01 -55.49 20.92
N VAL A 413 -26.46 -55.90 22.11
CA VAL A 413 -27.88 -56.02 22.47
C VAL A 413 -28.29 -54.72 23.15
N ASP A 414 -29.35 -54.08 22.63
CA ASP A 414 -29.80 -52.77 23.04
C ASP A 414 -30.60 -52.86 24.35
N VAL A 415 -29.89 -52.82 25.47
CA VAL A 415 -30.44 -52.83 26.83
C VAL A 415 -29.87 -51.63 27.61
N LEU A 416 -30.72 -50.95 28.39
CA LEU A 416 -30.33 -49.74 29.12
C LEU A 416 -29.52 -50.12 30.38
N GLY A 417 -28.20 -50.22 30.25
CA GLY A 417 -27.29 -50.45 31.38
C GLY A 417 -27.02 -49.18 32.20
N ALA A 418 -26.63 -49.37 33.46
CA ALA A 418 -26.15 -48.28 34.31
C ALA A 418 -24.81 -47.72 33.79
N MET A 419 -24.62 -46.40 33.88
CA MET A 419 -23.37 -45.77 33.44
C MET A 419 -22.24 -46.11 34.43
N SER A 420 -21.47 -47.15 34.09
CA SER A 420 -20.28 -47.57 34.84
C SER A 420 -19.12 -46.57 34.67
N GLN A 421 -18.26 -46.49 35.68
CA GLN A 421 -17.12 -45.57 35.76
C GLN A 421 -15.97 -45.92 34.80
N GLU A 422 -16.02 -47.10 34.17
CA GLU A 422 -14.90 -47.67 33.40
C GLU A 422 -15.04 -47.51 31.88
N TYR A 423 -16.07 -46.81 31.41
CA TYR A 423 -16.24 -46.49 29.99
C TYR A 423 -15.34 -45.32 29.58
N VAL A 424 -14.84 -45.36 28.35
CA VAL A 424 -14.17 -44.20 27.76
C VAL A 424 -15.24 -43.22 27.27
N LEU A 425 -15.22 -42.01 27.82
CA LEU A 425 -16.21 -40.96 27.56
C LEU A 425 -15.65 -39.85 26.68
N ALA A 426 -16.53 -39.18 25.93
CA ALA A 426 -16.19 -37.96 25.22
C ALA A 426 -15.93 -36.78 26.20
N ASP A 427 -14.71 -36.24 26.19
CA ASP A 427 -14.24 -35.20 27.12
C ASP A 427 -14.98 -33.85 26.95
N ILE A 428 -15.20 -33.44 25.71
CA ILE A 428 -15.86 -32.18 25.35
C ILE A 428 -16.84 -32.38 24.19
N ALA A 429 -17.88 -31.54 24.14
CA ALA A 429 -18.78 -31.48 23.00
C ALA A 429 -18.02 -30.93 21.78
N THR A 430 -18.09 -31.65 20.66
CA THR A 430 -17.29 -31.34 19.47
C THR A 430 -18.16 -30.86 18.31
N SER A 431 -17.61 -29.93 17.53
CA SER A 431 -18.21 -29.44 16.28
C SER A 431 -17.10 -29.12 15.28
N PHE A 432 -17.45 -29.03 13.99
CA PHE A 432 -16.50 -28.64 12.94
C PHE A 432 -15.79 -27.33 13.26
N THR A 433 -16.52 -26.33 13.76
CA THR A 433 -15.99 -24.99 14.04
C THR A 433 -15.01 -24.96 15.21
N LEU A 434 -15.27 -25.75 16.25
CA LEU A 434 -14.38 -25.90 17.40
C LEU A 434 -13.04 -26.52 16.95
N LEU A 435 -13.09 -27.56 16.12
CA LEU A 435 -11.89 -28.26 15.64
C LEU A 435 -11.02 -27.36 14.75
N VAL A 436 -11.63 -26.48 13.95
CA VAL A 436 -10.89 -25.45 13.20
C VAL A 436 -10.09 -24.55 14.15
N GLY A 437 -10.71 -24.08 15.24
CA GLY A 437 -10.06 -23.23 16.25
C GLY A 437 -8.95 -23.95 17.05
N ILE A 438 -9.06 -25.26 17.25
CA ILE A 438 -8.04 -26.08 17.92
C ILE A 438 -6.88 -26.41 16.99
N PHE A 439 -7.16 -26.62 15.69
CA PHE A 439 -6.14 -26.97 14.71
C PHE A 439 -5.34 -25.75 14.24
N PHE A 440 -5.96 -24.57 14.07
CA PHE A 440 -5.33 -23.38 13.48
C PHE A 440 -3.96 -22.98 14.08
N PRO A 441 -3.68 -23.09 15.39
CA PRO A 441 -2.35 -22.83 15.97
C PRO A 441 -1.21 -23.60 15.29
N SER A 442 -1.48 -24.81 14.75
CA SER A 442 -0.49 -25.66 14.09
C SER A 442 0.07 -25.12 12.78
N VAL A 443 -0.64 -24.20 12.12
CA VAL A 443 -0.20 -23.57 10.86
C VAL A 443 0.36 -22.15 11.08
N THR A 444 0.32 -21.66 12.32
CA THR A 444 0.89 -20.35 12.68
C THR A 444 2.42 -20.38 12.69
N GLY A 445 3.06 -19.25 12.92
CA GLY A 445 4.54 -19.17 12.98
C GLY A 445 5.23 -18.80 11.67
N ILE A 446 4.48 -18.51 10.59
CA ILE A 446 5.05 -18.13 9.28
C ILE A 446 5.95 -16.87 9.33
N MET A 447 5.75 -15.99 10.30
CA MET A 447 6.54 -14.75 10.47
C MET A 447 7.97 -15.02 10.96
N ALA A 448 8.25 -16.23 11.47
CA ALA A 448 9.58 -16.64 11.89
C ALA A 448 10.61 -16.59 10.75
N GLY A 449 10.18 -16.78 9.50
CA GLY A 449 11.07 -16.67 8.34
C GLY A 449 11.68 -15.27 8.15
N SER A 450 10.98 -14.21 8.59
CA SER A 450 11.45 -12.83 8.51
C SER A 450 12.10 -12.30 9.80
N ASN A 451 12.06 -13.08 10.88
CA ASN A 451 12.61 -12.67 12.18
C ASN A 451 14.13 -12.56 12.18
N ARG A 452 14.82 -12.90 11.08
CA ARG A 452 16.27 -12.76 10.89
C ARG A 452 16.68 -11.98 9.66
N SER A 453 15.91 -10.96 9.32
CA SER A 453 16.15 -10.15 8.13
C SER A 453 17.57 -9.57 8.06
N GLY A 454 18.20 -9.23 9.20
CA GLY A 454 19.52 -8.61 9.26
C GLY A 454 20.72 -9.54 9.05
N ASP A 455 20.56 -10.84 9.27
CA ASP A 455 21.68 -11.81 9.16
C ASP A 455 21.75 -12.49 7.79
N LEU A 456 20.79 -12.22 6.90
CA LEU A 456 20.69 -12.86 5.59
C LEU A 456 21.59 -12.18 4.55
N LYS A 457 22.26 -12.96 3.70
CA LYS A 457 23.03 -12.43 2.56
C LYS A 457 22.16 -11.65 1.57
N ASP A 458 20.98 -12.19 1.27
CA ASP A 458 19.96 -11.56 0.42
C ASP A 458 18.59 -11.87 1.01
N ALA A 459 18.07 -10.92 1.80
CA ALA A 459 16.80 -11.04 2.48
C ALA A 459 15.61 -11.01 1.50
N GLN A 460 15.66 -10.17 0.46
CA GLN A 460 14.57 -10.00 -0.51
C GLN A 460 14.30 -11.29 -1.28
N LYS A 461 15.33 -12.07 -1.61
CA LYS A 461 15.19 -13.38 -2.27
C LYS A 461 14.95 -14.52 -1.27
N SER A 462 15.63 -14.51 -0.13
CA SER A 462 15.59 -15.64 0.80
C SER A 462 14.27 -15.74 1.57
N ILE A 463 13.67 -14.62 1.97
CA ILE A 463 12.44 -14.63 2.78
C ILE A 463 11.27 -15.27 2.00
N PRO A 464 10.95 -14.87 0.75
CA PRO A 464 9.87 -15.48 -0.02
C PRO A 464 10.06 -16.98 -0.26
N ILE A 465 11.26 -17.37 -0.70
CA ILE A 465 11.56 -18.76 -1.07
C ILE A 465 11.51 -19.64 0.18
N GLY A 466 12.21 -19.25 1.25
CA GLY A 466 12.27 -20.06 2.46
C GLY A 466 10.92 -20.21 3.17
N THR A 467 10.13 -19.14 3.22
CA THR A 467 8.83 -19.15 3.91
C THR A 467 7.79 -19.99 3.17
N ILE A 468 7.66 -19.80 1.84
CA ILE A 468 6.68 -20.57 1.04
C ILE A 468 7.04 -22.06 1.05
N LEU A 469 8.33 -22.40 0.92
CA LEU A 469 8.78 -23.79 0.90
C LEU A 469 8.53 -24.47 2.26
N ALA A 470 8.75 -23.77 3.38
CA ALA A 470 8.43 -24.29 4.72
C ALA A 470 6.92 -24.55 4.93
N ILE A 471 6.06 -23.67 4.40
CA ILE A 471 4.59 -23.86 4.46
C ILE A 471 4.19 -25.07 3.61
N LEU A 472 4.75 -25.24 2.42
CA LEU A 472 4.47 -26.42 1.58
C LEU A 472 4.91 -27.72 2.27
N THR A 473 6.10 -27.74 2.90
CA THR A 473 6.59 -28.91 3.64
C THR A 473 5.70 -29.25 4.83
N THR A 474 5.33 -28.27 5.66
CA THR A 474 4.47 -28.50 6.83
C THR A 474 3.05 -28.90 6.44
N SER A 475 2.48 -28.26 5.42
CA SER A 475 1.16 -28.61 4.87
C SER A 475 1.15 -30.05 4.34
N PHE A 476 2.22 -30.47 3.64
CA PHE A 476 2.36 -31.85 3.20
C PHE A 476 2.37 -32.82 4.38
N VAL A 477 3.15 -32.53 5.43
CA VAL A 477 3.22 -33.38 6.64
C VAL A 477 1.88 -33.47 7.36
N TYR A 478 1.12 -32.37 7.46
CA TYR A 478 -0.20 -32.41 8.09
C TYR A 478 -1.22 -33.20 7.26
N LEU A 479 -1.31 -32.94 5.95
CA LEU A 479 -2.27 -33.60 5.07
C LEU A 479 -1.97 -35.10 4.91
N SER A 480 -0.70 -35.50 4.81
CA SER A 480 -0.33 -36.92 4.76
C SER A 480 -0.65 -37.64 6.08
N ASN A 481 -0.37 -37.02 7.23
CA ASN A 481 -0.65 -37.62 8.54
C ASN A 481 -2.15 -37.79 8.81
N VAL A 482 -3.00 -36.87 8.33
CA VAL A 482 -4.46 -37.04 8.42
C VAL A 482 -4.92 -38.34 7.75
N VAL A 483 -4.39 -38.62 6.56
CA VAL A 483 -4.71 -39.85 5.81
C VAL A 483 -4.10 -41.07 6.49
N LEU A 484 -2.83 -40.99 6.91
CA LEU A 484 -2.14 -42.11 7.55
C LEU A 484 -2.77 -42.51 8.89
N PHE A 485 -3.19 -41.56 9.72
CA PHE A 485 -3.84 -41.87 11.00
C PHE A 485 -5.18 -42.56 10.80
N GLY A 486 -6.02 -42.05 9.90
CA GLY A 486 -7.30 -42.68 9.59
C GLY A 486 -7.18 -44.04 8.90
N ALA A 487 -6.06 -44.30 8.21
CA ALA A 487 -5.83 -45.57 7.51
C ALA A 487 -5.11 -46.64 8.35
N CYS A 488 -4.49 -46.28 9.47
CA CYS A 488 -3.70 -47.22 10.29
C CYS A 488 -4.33 -47.52 11.66
N ILE A 489 -5.05 -46.56 12.26
CA ILE A 489 -5.51 -46.61 13.64
C ILE A 489 -7.03 -46.83 13.69
N GLU A 490 -7.48 -47.64 14.64
CA GLU A 490 -8.89 -47.90 14.91
C GLU A 490 -9.64 -46.64 15.41
N GLY A 491 -10.88 -46.43 14.95
CA GLY A 491 -11.61 -45.18 15.17
C GLY A 491 -11.89 -44.86 16.65
N VAL A 492 -12.13 -45.88 17.49
CA VAL A 492 -12.34 -45.67 18.93
C VAL A 492 -11.07 -45.20 19.64
N VAL A 493 -9.89 -45.62 19.17
CA VAL A 493 -8.60 -45.18 19.70
C VAL A 493 -8.29 -43.75 19.25
N LEU A 494 -8.66 -43.38 18.03
CA LEU A 494 -8.50 -42.01 17.53
C LEU A 494 -9.37 -41.01 18.29
N ARG A 495 -10.57 -41.42 18.71
CA ARG A 495 -11.53 -40.56 19.43
C ARG A 495 -11.20 -40.38 20.92
N ASP A 496 -10.33 -41.23 21.46
CA ASP A 496 -9.82 -41.11 22.81
C ASP A 496 -8.62 -40.16 22.86
N LYS A 497 -8.80 -39.05 23.58
CA LYS A 497 -7.83 -37.95 23.68
C LYS A 497 -6.62 -38.31 24.56
N PHE A 498 -6.82 -39.05 25.65
CA PHE A 498 -5.77 -39.35 26.64
C PHE A 498 -5.18 -40.75 26.49
N GLY A 499 -5.76 -41.58 25.62
CA GLY A 499 -5.27 -42.92 25.33
C GLY A 499 -5.59 -43.94 26.43
N ASP A 500 -6.69 -43.74 27.15
CA ASP A 500 -7.18 -44.64 28.19
C ASP A 500 -7.50 -46.04 27.63
N ALA A 501 -8.01 -46.11 26.40
CA ALA A 501 -8.26 -47.36 25.67
C ALA A 501 -6.98 -48.17 25.37
N VAL A 502 -5.81 -47.51 25.36
CA VAL A 502 -4.50 -48.11 25.03
C VAL A 502 -3.51 -48.04 26.20
N HIS A 503 -4.02 -48.24 27.43
CA HIS A 503 -3.26 -48.25 28.68
C HIS A 503 -2.48 -46.96 28.97
N GLY A 504 -3.05 -45.80 28.63
CA GLY A 504 -2.43 -44.49 28.89
C GLY A 504 -1.24 -44.19 27.97
N ASN A 505 -1.13 -44.85 26.82
CA ASN A 505 -0.13 -44.51 25.81
C ASN A 505 -0.64 -43.40 24.89
N LEU A 506 0.27 -42.53 24.47
CA LEU A 506 -0.04 -41.49 23.49
C LEU A 506 -0.39 -42.14 22.14
N VAL A 507 -1.57 -41.82 21.58
CA VAL A 507 -2.13 -42.51 20.39
C VAL A 507 -1.17 -42.49 19.19
N VAL A 508 -0.61 -41.34 18.81
CA VAL A 508 0.40 -41.29 17.73
C VAL A 508 1.72 -41.99 18.12
N GLY A 509 2.05 -42.07 19.41
CA GLY A 509 3.19 -42.83 19.92
C GLY A 509 3.05 -44.32 19.66
N THR A 510 1.85 -44.89 19.80
CA THR A 510 1.59 -46.32 19.54
C THR A 510 1.84 -46.72 18.08
N LEU A 511 1.71 -45.78 17.14
CA LEU A 511 2.00 -46.02 15.73
C LEU A 511 3.51 -45.97 15.40
N SER A 512 4.30 -45.26 16.20
CA SER A 512 5.70 -44.94 15.90
C SER A 512 6.67 -46.13 16.00
N TRP A 513 7.75 -46.10 15.22
CA TRP A 513 8.90 -47.00 15.34
C TRP A 513 10.16 -46.18 15.66
N PRO A 514 11.04 -46.60 16.60
CA PRO A 514 11.13 -47.91 17.27
C PRO A 514 10.29 -48.10 18.53
N SER A 515 9.93 -47.04 19.26
CA SER A 515 9.12 -47.13 20.47
C SER A 515 8.25 -45.88 20.68
N PRO A 516 7.11 -46.00 21.40
CA PRO A 516 6.25 -44.85 21.73
C PRO A 516 6.97 -43.72 22.49
N TRP A 517 7.98 -44.08 23.29
CA TRP A 517 8.78 -43.16 24.09
C TRP A 517 9.56 -42.14 23.25
N VAL A 518 9.89 -42.46 22.00
CA VAL A 518 10.55 -41.51 21.09
C VAL A 518 9.68 -40.28 20.87
N ILE A 519 8.37 -40.48 20.67
CA ILE A 519 7.42 -39.38 20.48
C ILE A 519 7.12 -38.67 21.79
N VAL A 520 6.97 -39.40 22.91
CA VAL A 520 6.71 -38.78 24.23
C VAL A 520 7.85 -37.83 24.63
N ILE A 521 9.11 -38.31 24.56
CA ILE A 521 10.28 -37.49 24.91
C ILE A 521 10.51 -36.39 23.86
N GLY A 522 10.38 -36.72 22.57
CA GLY A 522 10.60 -35.78 21.48
C GLY A 522 9.61 -34.62 21.47
N SER A 523 8.32 -34.91 21.67
CA SER A 523 7.26 -33.89 21.77
C SER A 523 7.37 -33.04 23.04
N PHE A 524 7.82 -33.61 24.17
CA PHE A 524 8.08 -32.86 25.40
C PHE A 524 9.16 -31.77 25.18
N PHE A 525 10.33 -32.14 24.65
CA PHE A 525 11.40 -31.17 24.39
C PHE A 525 11.05 -30.18 23.29
N SER A 526 10.36 -30.63 22.23
CA SER A 526 9.85 -29.75 21.17
C SER A 526 8.93 -28.67 21.74
N THR A 527 7.99 -29.05 22.61
CA THR A 527 7.02 -28.13 23.20
C THR A 527 7.69 -27.15 24.17
N CYS A 528 8.62 -27.62 25.01
CA CYS A 528 9.43 -26.76 25.87
C CYS A 528 10.24 -25.73 25.05
N GLY A 529 10.84 -26.16 23.94
CA GLY A 529 11.59 -25.29 23.02
C GLY A 529 10.72 -24.21 22.39
N ALA A 530 9.53 -24.57 21.90
CA ALA A 530 8.58 -23.62 21.32
C ALA A 530 8.05 -22.60 22.35
N GLY A 531 7.83 -23.05 23.59
CA GLY A 531 7.49 -22.18 24.71
C GLY A 531 8.60 -21.17 25.04
N LEU A 532 9.87 -21.61 25.13
CA LEU A 532 11.02 -20.71 25.35
C LEU A 532 11.19 -19.70 24.21
N GLN A 533 10.98 -20.14 22.97
CA GLN A 533 11.06 -19.27 21.80
C GLN A 533 9.98 -18.19 21.82
N SER A 534 8.75 -18.54 22.17
CA SER A 534 7.64 -17.58 22.29
C SER A 534 7.89 -16.59 23.43
N LEU A 535 8.37 -17.09 24.57
CA LEU A 535 8.67 -16.28 25.76
C LEU A 535 9.89 -15.34 25.58
N THR A 536 10.80 -15.66 24.67
CA THR A 536 11.92 -14.77 24.27
C THR A 536 11.53 -13.81 23.15
N GLY A 537 10.66 -14.23 22.24
CA GLY A 537 10.24 -13.45 21.09
C GLY A 537 9.26 -12.32 21.42
N ALA A 538 8.22 -12.61 22.20
CA ALA A 538 7.18 -11.62 22.52
C ALA A 538 7.74 -10.37 23.24
N PRO A 539 8.63 -10.48 24.25
CA PRO A 539 9.21 -9.29 24.89
C PRO A 539 10.06 -8.42 23.95
N ARG A 540 10.82 -9.05 23.03
CA ARG A 540 11.64 -8.34 22.04
C ARG A 540 10.78 -7.56 21.04
N LEU A 541 9.65 -8.14 20.65
CA LEU A 541 8.66 -7.46 19.82
C LEU A 541 8.04 -6.26 20.54
N LEU A 542 7.61 -6.43 21.79
CA LEU A 542 7.03 -5.34 22.58
C LEU A 542 8.04 -4.20 22.82
N GLN A 543 9.30 -4.55 23.07
CA GLN A 543 10.40 -3.60 23.19
C GLN A 543 10.61 -2.78 21.90
N ALA A 544 10.53 -3.41 20.73
CA ALA A 544 10.64 -2.72 19.45
C ALA A 544 9.49 -1.73 19.23
N ILE A 545 8.25 -2.14 19.52
CA ILE A 545 7.06 -1.27 19.48
C ILE A 545 7.22 -0.06 20.42
N ALA A 546 7.73 -0.29 21.64
CA ALA A 546 7.94 0.76 22.62
C ALA A 546 9.02 1.78 22.19
N LYS A 547 10.08 1.33 21.51
CA LYS A 547 11.16 2.21 21.03
C LYS A 547 10.76 3.09 19.85
N ASP A 548 9.84 2.63 18.99
CA ASP A 548 9.30 3.45 17.90
C ASP A 548 8.43 4.63 18.41
N ASN A 549 8.09 4.68 19.70
CA ASN A 549 7.28 5.72 20.34
C ASN A 549 5.94 5.98 19.63
N ILE A 550 5.37 4.96 18.99
CA ILE A 550 4.04 5.01 18.37
C ILE A 550 2.92 5.03 19.41
N ILE A 551 3.16 4.47 20.60
CA ILE A 551 2.21 4.39 21.69
C ILE A 551 2.89 4.91 22.97
N PRO A 552 2.61 6.16 23.39
CA PRO A 552 3.35 6.82 24.47
C PRO A 552 3.33 6.06 25.81
N PHE A 553 2.20 5.43 26.17
CA PHE A 553 2.08 4.71 27.45
C PHE A 553 2.89 3.40 27.49
N LEU A 554 3.30 2.84 26.34
CA LEU A 554 4.14 1.63 26.29
C LEU A 554 5.63 1.94 26.45
N ARG A 555 6.04 3.21 26.58
CA ARG A 555 7.44 3.63 26.65
C ARG A 555 8.23 2.96 27.79
N VAL A 556 7.59 2.66 28.92
CA VAL A 556 8.20 1.93 30.06
C VAL A 556 8.77 0.57 29.64
N PHE A 557 8.12 -0.11 28.69
CA PHE A 557 8.51 -1.44 28.24
C PHE A 557 9.72 -1.45 27.28
N GLY A 558 10.20 -0.28 26.85
CA GLY A 558 11.42 -0.12 26.05
C GLY A 558 12.73 -0.25 26.85
N HIS A 559 12.65 -0.34 28.18
CA HIS A 559 13.83 -0.44 29.03
C HIS A 559 14.62 -1.73 28.75
N SER A 560 15.94 -1.58 28.55
CA SER A 560 16.83 -2.63 28.09
C SER A 560 18.03 -2.76 29.04
N LYS A 561 18.45 -3.98 29.38
CA LYS A 561 19.76 -4.20 30.03
C LYS A 561 20.90 -3.82 29.07
N ALA A 562 22.14 -3.74 29.57
CA ALA A 562 23.34 -3.54 28.74
C ALA A 562 23.48 -4.56 27.59
N ASN A 563 22.91 -5.76 27.76
CA ASN A 563 22.89 -6.82 26.76
C ASN A 563 21.80 -6.64 25.70
N GLY A 564 20.94 -5.61 25.79
CA GLY A 564 19.80 -5.37 24.90
C GLY A 564 18.54 -6.15 25.27
N GLU A 565 18.58 -6.96 26.32
CA GLU A 565 17.46 -7.79 26.74
C GLU A 565 16.41 -6.99 27.52
N PRO A 566 15.10 -7.15 27.19
CA PRO A 566 14.03 -6.41 27.84
C PRO A 566 13.66 -7.00 29.21
N THR A 567 13.51 -6.14 30.23
CA THR A 567 13.13 -6.56 31.59
C THR A 567 11.63 -6.43 31.84
N TRP A 568 11.08 -5.21 31.74
CA TRP A 568 9.67 -4.95 32.03
C TRP A 568 8.74 -5.63 31.02
N ALA A 569 9.13 -5.72 29.74
CA ALA A 569 8.35 -6.45 28.74
C ALA A 569 8.34 -7.97 29.00
N LEU A 570 9.42 -8.54 29.53
CA LEU A 570 9.43 -9.95 29.94
C LEU A 570 8.46 -10.19 31.10
N LEU A 571 8.45 -9.28 32.09
CA LEU A 571 7.52 -9.36 33.21
C LEU A 571 6.05 -9.27 32.77
N LEU A 572 5.73 -8.35 31.86
CA LEU A 572 4.37 -8.24 31.30
C LEU A 572 3.97 -9.51 30.54
N THR A 573 4.88 -10.05 29.74
CA THR A 573 4.65 -11.28 28.98
C THR A 573 4.41 -12.47 29.91
N ALA A 574 5.16 -12.59 30.99
CA ALA A 574 4.93 -13.60 32.02
C ALA A 574 3.56 -13.43 32.68
N GLY A 575 3.16 -12.20 33.03
CA GLY A 575 1.85 -11.93 33.63
C GLY A 575 0.68 -12.29 32.70
N ILE A 576 0.77 -12.00 31.40
CA ILE A 576 -0.27 -12.36 30.42
C ILE A 576 -0.27 -13.86 30.14
N ALA A 577 0.91 -14.50 30.04
CA ALA A 577 1.01 -15.95 29.87
C ALA A 577 0.42 -16.70 31.07
N GLU A 578 0.61 -16.19 32.29
CA GLU A 578 0.01 -16.75 33.50
C GLU A 578 -1.53 -16.75 33.44
N LEU A 579 -2.16 -15.70 32.90
CA LEU A 579 -3.61 -15.69 32.66
C LEU A 579 -4.05 -16.85 31.75
N GLY A 580 -3.25 -17.16 30.73
CA GLY A 580 -3.49 -18.31 29.86
C GLY A 580 -3.32 -19.66 30.59
N ILE A 581 -2.36 -19.77 31.49
CA ILE A 581 -2.12 -20.98 32.29
C ILE A 581 -3.25 -21.21 33.31
N LEU A 582 -3.80 -20.15 33.92
CA LEU A 582 -4.90 -20.27 34.87
C LEU A 582 -6.20 -20.83 34.25
N ILE A 583 -6.39 -20.65 32.93
CA ILE A 583 -7.48 -21.31 32.18
C ILE A 583 -7.32 -22.84 32.20
N ALA A 584 -6.07 -23.33 32.27
CA ALA A 584 -5.64 -24.72 32.48
C ALA A 584 -5.98 -25.73 31.38
N SER A 585 -6.98 -25.46 30.55
CA SER A 585 -7.34 -26.30 29.41
C SER A 585 -6.69 -25.81 28.12
N LEU A 586 -5.87 -26.67 27.50
CA LEU A 586 -5.24 -26.40 26.20
C LEU A 586 -6.28 -26.09 25.11
N ASP A 587 -7.41 -26.81 25.11
CA ASP A 587 -8.43 -26.71 24.06
C ASP A 587 -9.23 -25.39 24.13
N LEU A 588 -9.23 -24.71 25.28
CA LEU A 588 -9.82 -23.38 25.44
C LEU A 588 -8.83 -22.26 25.09
N VAL A 589 -7.53 -22.46 25.35
CA VAL A 589 -6.48 -21.48 25.03
C VAL A 589 -6.20 -21.42 23.52
N ALA A 590 -6.30 -22.55 22.81
CA ALA A 590 -6.04 -22.63 21.36
C ALA A 590 -6.95 -21.72 20.49
N PRO A 591 -8.27 -21.64 20.70
CA PRO A 591 -9.13 -20.69 19.98
C PRO A 591 -8.79 -19.22 20.27
N ILE A 592 -8.40 -18.88 21.50
CA ILE A 592 -8.03 -17.50 21.89
C ILE A 592 -6.80 -17.05 21.11
N LEU A 593 -5.76 -17.88 21.05
CA LEU A 593 -4.55 -17.52 20.29
C LEU A 593 -4.85 -17.43 18.78
N SER A 594 -5.72 -18.30 18.26
CA SER A 594 -6.10 -18.33 16.85
C SER A 594 -6.76 -17.01 16.43
N MET A 595 -7.56 -16.39 17.30
CA MET A 595 -8.15 -15.07 17.04
C MET A 595 -7.08 -13.99 16.83
N PHE A 596 -6.05 -13.94 17.67
CA PHE A 596 -4.99 -12.94 17.55
C PHE A 596 -4.14 -13.13 16.28
N PHE A 597 -3.81 -14.36 15.92
CA PHE A 597 -3.07 -14.64 14.69
C PHE A 597 -3.90 -14.41 13.43
N LEU A 598 -5.17 -14.81 13.41
CA LEU A 598 -6.08 -14.53 12.30
C LEU A 598 -6.25 -13.01 12.11
N MET A 599 -6.38 -12.25 13.19
CA MET A 599 -6.46 -10.79 13.13
C MET A 599 -5.17 -10.15 12.59
N CYS A 600 -4.00 -10.65 13.02
CA CYS A 600 -2.71 -10.23 12.48
C CYS A 600 -2.62 -10.50 10.96
N TYR A 601 -2.98 -11.70 10.51
CA TYR A 601 -2.96 -12.09 9.10
C TYR A 601 -3.99 -11.33 8.27
N LEU A 602 -5.16 -11.02 8.85
CA LEU A 602 -6.18 -10.18 8.24
C LEU A 602 -5.63 -8.80 7.89
N PHE A 603 -4.98 -8.12 8.84
CA PHE A 603 -4.44 -6.78 8.61
C PHE A 603 -3.29 -6.76 7.61
N VAL A 604 -2.40 -7.76 7.64
CA VAL A 604 -1.32 -7.88 6.64
C VAL A 604 -1.90 -8.03 5.23
N ASN A 605 -2.89 -8.91 5.05
CA ASN A 605 -3.53 -9.13 3.76
C ASN A 605 -4.34 -7.91 3.29
N LEU A 606 -5.09 -7.28 4.19
CA LEU A 606 -5.86 -6.07 3.91
C LEU A 606 -4.94 -4.91 3.47
N ALA A 607 -3.87 -4.66 4.21
CA ALA A 607 -2.94 -3.57 3.92
C ALA A 607 -2.27 -3.74 2.55
N CYS A 608 -1.75 -4.92 2.22
CA CYS A 608 -1.14 -5.18 0.91
C CYS A 608 -2.13 -4.95 -0.25
N ALA A 609 -3.37 -5.43 -0.12
CA ALA A 609 -4.40 -5.22 -1.14
C ALA A 609 -4.77 -3.74 -1.28
N LEU A 610 -4.98 -3.05 -0.15
CA LEU A 610 -5.40 -1.65 -0.10
C LEU A 610 -4.32 -0.72 -0.70
N GLN A 611 -3.05 -0.94 -0.36
CA GLN A 611 -1.94 -0.12 -0.85
C GLN A 611 -1.76 -0.24 -2.37
N THR A 612 -1.90 -1.46 -2.90
CA THR A 612 -1.87 -1.69 -4.35
C THR A 612 -3.05 -1.02 -5.07
N LEU A 613 -4.26 -1.10 -4.51
CA LEU A 613 -5.47 -0.50 -5.10
C LEU A 613 -5.43 1.03 -5.06
N LEU A 614 -4.96 1.61 -3.95
CA LEU A 614 -4.88 3.06 -3.76
C LEU A 614 -3.66 3.69 -4.45
N ARG A 615 -2.76 2.88 -5.02
CA ARG A 615 -1.49 3.32 -5.62
C ARG A 615 -0.69 4.21 -4.66
N THR A 616 -0.44 3.71 -3.47
CA THR A 616 0.39 4.41 -2.49
C THR A 616 1.81 4.64 -3.06
N PRO A 617 2.39 5.85 -2.95
CA PRO A 617 3.61 6.22 -3.69
C PRO A 617 4.81 5.29 -3.49
N ASN A 618 5.04 4.84 -2.25
CA ASN A 618 6.19 4.02 -1.87
C ASN A 618 5.96 2.50 -1.97
N TRP A 619 4.81 2.07 -2.50
CA TRP A 619 4.46 0.66 -2.60
C TRP A 619 4.66 0.14 -4.02
N ARG A 620 5.74 -0.61 -4.24
CA ARG A 620 6.11 -1.19 -5.55
C ARG A 620 6.65 -2.61 -5.38
N PRO A 621 5.79 -3.58 -5.02
CA PRO A 621 6.23 -4.96 -4.79
C PRO A 621 6.79 -5.56 -6.07
N ARG A 622 8.04 -6.06 -6.01
CA ARG A 622 8.74 -6.68 -7.17
C ARG A 622 8.50 -8.19 -7.28
N PHE A 623 7.74 -8.78 -6.37
CA PHE A 623 7.48 -10.22 -6.36
C PHE A 623 6.57 -10.66 -7.51
N ARG A 624 7.05 -11.58 -8.35
CA ARG A 624 6.37 -12.01 -9.59
C ARG A 624 4.99 -12.65 -9.38
N TYR A 625 4.80 -13.41 -8.30
CA TYR A 625 3.55 -14.13 -8.04
C TYR A 625 2.56 -13.33 -7.17
N TYR A 626 2.86 -12.07 -6.89
CA TYR A 626 1.96 -11.19 -6.15
C TYR A 626 0.87 -10.61 -7.06
N HIS A 627 -0.38 -10.66 -6.58
CA HIS A 627 -1.49 -9.92 -7.16
C HIS A 627 -2.44 -9.48 -6.03
N TRP A 628 -3.02 -8.29 -6.13
CA TRP A 628 -3.90 -7.73 -5.09
C TRP A 628 -5.09 -8.63 -4.75
N ALA A 629 -5.62 -9.35 -5.74
CA ALA A 629 -6.72 -10.30 -5.55
C ALA A 629 -6.34 -11.49 -4.65
N LEU A 630 -5.10 -11.97 -4.69
CA LEU A 630 -4.64 -13.06 -3.82
C LEU A 630 -4.65 -12.64 -2.36
N SER A 631 -4.17 -11.43 -2.07
CA SER A 631 -4.26 -10.84 -0.73
C SER A 631 -5.71 -10.62 -0.29
N PHE A 632 -6.60 -10.19 -1.20
CA PHE A 632 -8.03 -10.03 -0.90
C PHE A 632 -8.73 -11.36 -0.58
N VAL A 633 -8.40 -12.45 -1.30
CA VAL A 633 -8.89 -13.79 -0.99
C VAL A 633 -8.35 -14.25 0.37
N GLY A 634 -7.06 -14.03 0.66
CA GLY A 634 -6.47 -14.34 1.97
C GLY A 634 -7.15 -13.60 3.12
N MET A 635 -7.43 -12.31 2.94
CA MET A 635 -8.20 -11.49 3.87
C MET A 635 -9.59 -12.08 4.12
N SER A 636 -10.29 -12.49 3.05
CA SER A 636 -11.64 -13.06 3.14
C SER A 636 -11.67 -14.39 3.89
N ILE A 637 -10.69 -15.27 3.66
CA ILE A 637 -10.56 -16.55 4.38
C ILE A 637 -10.24 -16.29 5.87
N CYS A 638 -9.35 -15.35 6.18
CA CYS A 638 -9.04 -14.99 7.58
C CYS A 638 -10.31 -14.53 8.31
N LEU A 639 -11.10 -13.65 7.67
CA LEU A 639 -12.34 -13.14 8.24
C LEU A 639 -13.36 -14.27 8.44
N ALA A 640 -13.55 -15.14 7.44
CA ALA A 640 -14.45 -16.28 7.56
C ALA A 640 -14.08 -17.20 8.74
N LEU A 641 -12.78 -17.54 8.89
CA LEU A 641 -12.31 -18.38 10.00
C LEU A 641 -12.51 -17.74 11.38
N MET A 642 -12.34 -16.42 11.50
CA MET A 642 -12.61 -15.71 12.75
C MET A 642 -14.09 -15.80 13.15
N PHE A 643 -15.00 -15.49 12.22
CA PHE A 643 -16.44 -15.52 12.50
C PHE A 643 -16.98 -16.93 12.77
N VAL A 644 -16.42 -17.93 12.08
CA VAL A 644 -16.78 -19.34 12.27
C VAL A 644 -16.37 -19.85 13.65
N SER A 645 -15.19 -19.44 14.15
CA SER A 645 -14.71 -19.88 15.46
C SER A 645 -15.47 -19.19 16.60
N SER A 646 -15.53 -17.85 16.61
CA SER A 646 -16.38 -17.10 17.54
C SER A 646 -16.67 -15.70 17.01
N TRP A 647 -17.90 -15.50 16.56
CA TRP A 647 -18.34 -14.24 15.98
C TRP A 647 -18.29 -13.07 16.97
N TYR A 648 -18.62 -13.29 18.24
CA TYR A 648 -18.68 -12.24 19.25
C TYR A 648 -17.26 -11.79 19.69
N TYR A 649 -16.33 -12.74 19.90
CA TYR A 649 -14.93 -12.38 20.16
C TYR A 649 -14.28 -11.71 18.94
N ALA A 650 -14.63 -12.15 17.72
CA ALA A 650 -14.14 -11.54 16.49
C ALA A 650 -14.54 -10.06 16.37
N ILE A 651 -15.82 -9.72 16.64
CA ILE A 651 -16.29 -8.33 16.59
C ILE A 651 -15.57 -7.47 17.64
N VAL A 652 -15.48 -7.95 18.88
CA VAL A 652 -14.79 -7.21 19.96
C VAL A 652 -13.32 -6.98 19.62
N ALA A 653 -12.62 -8.01 19.13
CA ALA A 653 -11.22 -7.89 18.73
C ALA A 653 -11.01 -6.90 17.58
N MET A 654 -11.85 -6.93 16.54
CA MET A 654 -11.78 -5.99 15.43
C MET A 654 -12.04 -4.53 15.87
N VAL A 655 -12.98 -4.30 16.78
CA VAL A 655 -13.25 -2.96 17.33
C VAL A 655 -12.03 -2.45 18.12
N ILE A 656 -11.45 -3.29 18.98
CA ILE A 656 -10.24 -2.93 19.74
C ILE A 656 -9.08 -2.61 18.80
N ALA A 657 -8.84 -3.44 17.78
CA ALA A 657 -7.79 -3.19 16.81
C ALA A 657 -8.03 -1.92 15.98
N GLY A 658 -9.27 -1.63 15.61
CA GLY A 658 -9.65 -0.38 14.94
C GLY A 658 -9.41 0.86 15.81
N MET A 659 -9.70 0.77 17.12
CA MET A 659 -9.37 1.82 18.08
C MET A 659 -7.86 2.03 18.21
N ILE A 660 -7.07 0.95 18.27
CA ILE A 660 -5.60 1.03 18.30
C ILE A 660 -5.08 1.69 17.02
N TYR A 661 -5.56 1.28 15.85
CA TYR A 661 -5.19 1.87 14.56
C TYR A 661 -5.45 3.39 14.54
N LYS A 662 -6.66 3.81 14.94
CA LYS A 662 -7.03 5.23 15.00
C LYS A 662 -6.26 6.01 16.05
N TYR A 663 -5.94 5.40 17.18
CA TYR A 663 -5.11 6.00 18.22
C TYR A 663 -3.70 6.29 17.71
N ILE A 664 -3.07 5.34 17.00
CA ILE A 664 -1.73 5.51 16.43
C ILE A 664 -1.76 6.59 15.34
N GLU A 665 -2.77 6.61 14.47
CA GLU A 665 -2.94 7.64 13.44
C GLU A 665 -3.06 9.05 14.06
N TYR A 666 -3.84 9.19 15.13
CA TYR A 666 -4.01 10.46 15.85
C TYR A 666 -2.70 10.93 16.49
N GLN A 667 -1.98 10.05 17.20
CA GLN A 667 -0.70 10.38 17.83
C GLN A 667 0.40 10.69 16.80
N GLY A 668 0.41 9.98 15.67
CA GLY A 668 1.29 10.27 14.54
C GLY A 668 1.03 11.67 13.98
N ALA A 669 -0.24 12.02 13.78
CA ALA A 669 -0.65 13.34 13.31
C ALA A 669 -0.30 14.46 14.31
N GLU A 670 -0.52 14.23 15.61
CA GLU A 670 -0.16 15.18 16.68
C GLU A 670 1.35 15.43 16.72
N LYS A 671 2.17 14.39 16.57
CA LYS A 671 3.63 14.51 16.56
C LYS A 671 4.16 15.19 15.30
N GLU A 672 3.58 14.92 14.13
CA GLU A 672 4.03 15.49 12.85
C GLU A 672 3.57 16.95 12.68
N TRP A 673 2.35 17.28 13.11
CA TRP A 673 1.71 18.57 12.81
C TRP A 673 1.44 19.45 14.04
N GLY A 674 1.75 18.96 15.25
CA GLY A 674 1.55 19.67 16.52
C GLY A 674 0.14 19.57 17.11
N ASP A 675 -0.89 19.36 16.28
CA ASP A 675 -2.28 19.14 16.70
C ASP A 675 -2.84 17.89 16.02
N GLY A 676 -3.51 17.01 16.78
CA GLY A 676 -3.99 15.72 16.30
C GLY A 676 -5.11 15.84 15.26
N ILE A 677 -6.19 16.58 15.55
CA ILE A 677 -7.37 16.61 14.66
C ILE A 677 -7.05 17.38 13.37
N ARG A 678 -6.39 18.54 13.48
CA ARG A 678 -5.95 19.31 12.31
C ARG A 678 -4.87 18.56 11.54
N GLY A 679 -3.96 17.88 12.24
CA GLY A 679 -2.90 17.06 11.65
C GLY A 679 -3.45 15.92 10.78
N LEU A 680 -4.53 15.25 11.21
CA LEU A 680 -5.18 14.20 10.40
C LEU A 680 -5.68 14.76 9.06
N SER A 681 -6.30 15.94 9.08
CA SER A 681 -6.78 16.59 7.85
C SER A 681 -5.63 17.01 6.93
N LEU A 682 -4.53 17.52 7.50
CA LEU A 682 -3.33 17.91 6.76
C LEU A 682 -2.60 16.71 6.15
N SER A 683 -2.47 15.61 6.90
CA SER A 683 -1.88 14.36 6.42
C SER A 683 -2.70 13.78 5.26
N ALA A 684 -4.03 13.74 5.39
CA ALA A 684 -4.93 13.32 4.32
C ALA A 684 -4.80 14.19 3.06
N ALA A 685 -4.71 15.52 3.22
CA ALA A 685 -4.52 16.45 2.11
C ALA A 685 -3.16 16.24 1.41
N ARG A 686 -2.07 16.13 2.18
CA ARG A 686 -0.72 15.85 1.65
C ARG A 686 -0.68 14.54 0.88
N PHE A 687 -1.26 13.47 1.43
CA PHE A 687 -1.28 12.16 0.79
C PHE A 687 -2.05 12.20 -0.54
N ALA A 688 -3.19 12.89 -0.58
CA ALA A 688 -3.95 13.08 -1.81
C ALA A 688 -3.17 13.87 -2.88
N LEU A 689 -2.41 14.90 -2.48
CA LEU A 689 -1.60 15.72 -3.37
C LEU A 689 -0.41 14.97 -3.98
N LEU A 690 0.34 14.21 -3.16
CA LEU A 690 1.45 13.39 -3.64
C LEU A 690 0.98 12.34 -4.65
N ARG A 691 -0.21 11.76 -4.42
CA ARG A 691 -0.80 10.79 -5.36
C ARG A 691 -1.20 11.44 -6.70
N LEU A 692 -1.58 12.72 -6.69
CA LEU A 692 -1.92 13.44 -7.93
C LEU A 692 -0.69 13.75 -8.79
N GLU A 693 0.53 13.69 -8.24
CA GLU A 693 1.76 14.01 -8.95
C GLU A 693 2.27 12.85 -9.83
N GLU A 694 2.08 11.59 -9.41
CA GLU A 694 2.55 10.41 -10.17
C GLU A 694 1.71 10.10 -11.42
N GLY A 695 0.46 10.58 -11.48
CA GLY A 695 -0.45 10.29 -12.59
C GLY A 695 -0.33 11.31 -13.73
N PRO A 696 -0.44 10.90 -15.02
CA PRO A 696 -0.58 11.87 -16.10
C PRO A 696 -1.84 12.70 -15.84
N PRO A 697 -1.80 14.04 -15.93
CA PRO A 697 -2.98 14.87 -15.77
C PRO A 697 -4.05 14.34 -16.73
N HIS A 698 -5.30 14.19 -16.26
CA HIS A 698 -6.38 13.65 -17.08
C HIS A 698 -6.66 14.57 -18.28
N THR A 699 -5.99 14.34 -19.42
CA THR A 699 -6.12 15.15 -20.63
C THR A 699 -7.38 14.83 -21.44
N LYS A 700 -7.95 13.62 -21.30
CA LYS A 700 -9.07 13.13 -22.12
C LYS A 700 -10.45 13.74 -21.79
N ASN A 701 -10.59 14.31 -20.59
CA ASN A 701 -11.83 14.92 -20.11
C ASN A 701 -11.50 16.22 -19.39
N TRP A 702 -11.27 17.26 -20.17
CA TRP A 702 -11.02 18.58 -19.63
C TRP A 702 -12.23 19.09 -18.82
N ARG A 703 -11.93 19.77 -17.71
CA ARG A 703 -12.89 20.46 -16.85
C ARG A 703 -12.26 21.78 -16.38
N PRO A 704 -13.01 22.89 -16.34
CA PRO A 704 -12.45 24.18 -15.96
C PRO A 704 -12.14 24.23 -14.45
N GLN A 705 -10.90 24.52 -14.09
CA GLN A 705 -10.42 24.85 -12.75
C GLN A 705 -10.02 26.32 -12.77
N LEU A 706 -10.74 27.15 -12.02
CA LEU A 706 -10.76 28.59 -12.24
C LEU A 706 -9.70 29.31 -11.38
N LEU A 707 -8.97 30.23 -11.97
CA LEU A 707 -8.27 31.33 -11.31
C LEU A 707 -9.02 32.63 -11.66
N VAL A 708 -9.78 33.16 -10.71
CA VAL A 708 -10.56 34.39 -10.88
C VAL A 708 -9.71 35.58 -10.45
N LEU A 709 -9.34 36.43 -11.39
CA LEU A 709 -8.58 37.65 -11.12
C LEU A 709 -9.52 38.80 -10.76
N LEU A 710 -9.50 39.21 -9.50
CA LEU A 710 -10.22 40.38 -9.01
C LEU A 710 -9.32 41.61 -9.00
N LYS A 711 -9.89 42.74 -9.39
CA LYS A 711 -9.26 44.06 -9.28
C LYS A 711 -9.78 44.76 -8.03
N LEU A 712 -8.86 45.31 -7.25
CA LEU A 712 -9.16 46.20 -6.13
C LEU A 712 -9.21 47.66 -6.61
N ASP A 713 -9.97 48.48 -5.92
CA ASP A 713 -9.87 49.94 -5.97
C ASP A 713 -8.83 50.45 -4.95
N GLU A 714 -8.71 51.78 -4.87
CA GLU A 714 -7.77 52.46 -3.96
C GLU A 714 -8.13 52.24 -2.49
N ASP A 715 -9.43 52.06 -2.19
CA ASP A 715 -9.94 51.73 -0.86
C ASP A 715 -9.89 50.23 -0.54
N LEU A 716 -9.23 49.43 -1.39
CA LEU A 716 -9.06 47.97 -1.25
C LEU A 716 -10.37 47.17 -1.31
N HIS A 717 -11.43 47.72 -1.89
CA HIS A 717 -12.68 47.03 -2.19
C HIS A 717 -12.66 46.39 -3.57
N VAL A 718 -13.47 45.34 -3.74
CA VAL A 718 -13.57 44.60 -5.00
C VAL A 718 -14.41 45.39 -6.02
N LYS A 719 -13.80 45.84 -7.11
CA LYS A 719 -14.51 46.61 -8.17
C LYS A 719 -15.65 45.85 -8.84
N HIS A 720 -15.48 44.54 -9.04
CA HIS A 720 -16.44 43.71 -9.79
C HIS A 720 -16.81 42.44 -9.03
N PRO A 721 -17.71 42.53 -8.02
CA PRO A 721 -18.11 41.36 -7.22
C PRO A 721 -18.86 40.31 -8.05
N ARG A 722 -19.57 40.72 -9.11
CA ARG A 722 -20.31 39.84 -10.01
C ARG A 722 -19.45 38.79 -10.74
N LEU A 723 -18.12 38.96 -10.82
CA LEU A 723 -17.23 37.90 -11.31
C LEU A 723 -17.25 36.66 -10.40
N LEU A 724 -17.32 36.87 -9.08
CA LEU A 724 -17.45 35.77 -8.12
C LEU A 724 -18.80 35.10 -8.25
N THR A 725 -19.87 35.87 -8.42
CA THR A 725 -21.21 35.34 -8.70
C THR A 725 -21.19 34.46 -9.95
N PHE A 726 -20.63 34.94 -11.06
CA PHE A 726 -20.52 34.17 -12.30
C PHE A 726 -19.68 32.89 -12.12
N ALA A 727 -18.54 32.98 -11.44
CA ALA A 727 -17.71 31.82 -11.14
C ALA A 727 -18.46 30.77 -10.29
N SER A 728 -19.25 31.22 -9.30
CA SER A 728 -20.12 30.34 -8.49
C SER A 728 -21.16 29.62 -9.34
N GLN A 729 -21.75 30.32 -10.32
CA GLN A 729 -22.76 29.76 -11.22
C GLN A 729 -22.16 28.74 -12.19
N LEU A 730 -20.97 29.01 -12.72
CA LEU A 730 -20.27 28.12 -13.64
C LEU A 730 -19.79 26.83 -12.95
N LYS A 731 -19.38 26.91 -11.68
CA LYS A 731 -18.83 25.76 -10.93
C LYS A 731 -19.86 25.05 -10.06
N ALA A 732 -20.98 25.70 -9.74
CA ALA A 732 -22.04 25.18 -8.86
C ALA A 732 -21.51 24.56 -7.55
N GLY A 733 -20.44 25.14 -6.99
CA GLY A 733 -19.81 24.68 -5.75
C GLY A 733 -18.94 23.41 -5.86
N LYS A 734 -18.60 22.95 -7.08
CA LYS A 734 -17.77 21.77 -7.35
C LYS A 734 -16.44 22.15 -8.01
N GLY A 735 -15.40 21.35 -7.78
CA GLY A 735 -14.06 21.55 -8.36
C GLY A 735 -13.25 22.66 -7.67
N LEU A 736 -12.10 22.99 -8.23
CA LEU A 736 -11.18 24.00 -7.71
C LEU A 736 -11.53 25.39 -8.25
N THR A 737 -11.62 26.36 -7.34
CA THR A 737 -11.70 27.79 -7.64
C THR A 737 -10.68 28.50 -6.76
N ILE A 738 -9.82 29.30 -7.37
CA ILE A 738 -8.84 30.15 -6.71
C ILE A 738 -9.18 31.60 -7.07
N VAL A 739 -9.30 32.47 -6.08
CA VAL A 739 -9.52 33.91 -6.27
C VAL A 739 -8.19 34.63 -6.10
N GLY A 740 -7.62 35.13 -7.19
CA GLY A 740 -6.35 35.84 -7.22
C GLY A 740 -6.56 37.35 -7.18
N THR A 741 -5.79 38.06 -6.36
CA THR A 741 -5.83 39.52 -6.27
C THR A 741 -4.44 40.10 -6.09
N VAL A 742 -4.17 41.25 -6.71
CA VAL A 742 -2.90 41.96 -6.59
C VAL A 742 -3.14 43.31 -5.91
N MET A 743 -2.43 43.56 -4.82
CA MET A 743 -2.34 44.87 -4.19
C MET A 743 -1.07 45.58 -4.66
N VAL A 744 -1.20 46.85 -5.06
CA VAL A 744 -0.06 47.66 -5.46
C VAL A 744 0.56 48.29 -4.23
N GLY A 745 1.83 48.02 -3.97
CA GLY A 745 2.53 48.60 -2.83
C GLY A 745 3.81 47.87 -2.47
N ASN A 746 4.43 48.32 -1.38
CA ASN A 746 5.56 47.65 -0.74
C ASN A 746 5.03 46.72 0.37
N PHE A 747 5.45 45.45 0.36
CA PHE A 747 4.95 44.47 1.34
C PHE A 747 5.32 44.81 2.78
N LEU A 748 6.50 45.42 3.00
CA LEU A 748 6.97 45.77 4.35
C LEU A 748 6.05 46.77 5.07
N GLU A 749 5.37 47.62 4.31
CA GLU A 749 4.46 48.65 4.83
C GLU A 749 3.00 48.16 4.79
N ASN A 750 2.60 47.50 3.71
CA ASN A 750 1.19 47.19 3.45
C ASN A 750 0.76 45.78 3.88
N TYR A 751 1.56 45.07 4.69
CA TYR A 751 1.20 43.70 5.12
C TYR A 751 -0.09 43.65 5.96
N ALA A 752 -0.34 44.68 6.80
CA ALA A 752 -1.53 44.75 7.63
C ALA A 752 -2.80 44.97 6.79
N GLU A 753 -2.71 45.85 5.79
CA GLU A 753 -3.77 46.10 4.81
C GLU A 753 -4.05 44.87 3.95
N ALA A 754 -3.01 44.11 3.59
CA ALA A 754 -3.14 42.84 2.88
C ALA A 754 -3.98 41.82 3.66
N LEU A 755 -3.74 41.69 4.97
CA LEU A 755 -4.53 40.81 5.84
C LEU A 755 -5.98 41.28 5.99
N ALA A 756 -6.24 42.60 5.99
CA ALA A 756 -7.59 43.14 6.07
C ALA A 756 -8.38 42.94 4.75
N ALA A 757 -7.75 43.23 3.61
CA ALA A 757 -8.32 43.01 2.28
C ALA A 757 -8.65 41.52 2.06
N GLU A 758 -7.81 40.63 2.59
CA GLU A 758 -8.02 39.20 2.55
C GLU A 758 -9.33 38.75 3.23
N GLN A 759 -9.60 39.25 4.43
CA GLN A 759 -10.84 38.93 5.16
C GLN A 759 -12.08 39.46 4.42
N THR A 760 -11.96 40.64 3.82
CA THR A 760 -13.04 41.24 3.01
C THR A 760 -13.37 40.35 1.80
N ILE A 761 -12.35 39.84 1.10
CA ILE A 761 -12.53 38.92 -0.02
C ILE A 761 -13.14 37.59 0.44
N LYS A 762 -12.70 37.04 1.59
CA LYS A 762 -13.29 35.81 2.15
C LYS A 762 -14.78 35.96 2.45
N HIS A 763 -15.17 37.04 3.12
CA HIS A 763 -16.58 37.32 3.41
C HIS A 763 -17.40 37.47 2.12
N LEU A 764 -16.84 38.11 1.10
CA LEU A 764 -17.50 38.21 -0.20
C LEU A 764 -17.64 36.85 -0.91
N MET A 765 -16.62 35.99 -0.83
CA MET A 765 -16.67 34.63 -1.38
C MET A 765 -17.77 33.79 -0.71
N GLU A 766 -17.93 33.89 0.60
CA GLU A 766 -18.99 33.21 1.35
C GLU A 766 -20.38 33.74 0.96
N ALA A 767 -20.54 35.06 0.85
CA ALA A 767 -21.78 35.70 0.45
C ALA A 767 -22.21 35.26 -0.97
N GLU A 768 -21.27 35.19 -1.90
CA GLU A 768 -21.49 34.75 -3.28
C GLU A 768 -21.49 33.22 -3.47
N ARG A 769 -21.36 32.46 -2.37
CA ARG A 769 -21.35 30.98 -2.35
C ARG A 769 -20.22 30.35 -3.17
N VAL A 770 -19.07 31.00 -3.26
CA VAL A 770 -17.86 30.48 -3.90
C VAL A 770 -17.11 29.59 -2.91
N LYS A 771 -17.11 28.27 -3.17
CA LYS A 771 -16.25 27.32 -2.45
C LYS A 771 -14.88 27.27 -3.11
N GLY A 772 -13.87 27.82 -2.47
CA GLY A 772 -12.53 27.89 -3.05
C GLY A 772 -11.49 28.47 -2.10
N PHE A 773 -10.32 28.74 -2.66
CA PHE A 773 -9.21 29.41 -1.97
C PHE A 773 -9.08 30.84 -2.50
N TYR A 774 -8.46 31.71 -1.73
CA TYR A 774 -8.05 33.04 -2.17
C TYR A 774 -6.52 33.08 -2.14
N GLN A 775 -5.94 33.94 -2.97
CA GLN A 775 -4.51 34.22 -3.00
C GLN A 775 -4.33 35.72 -3.26
N LEU A 776 -3.85 36.45 -2.27
CA LEU A 776 -3.52 37.86 -2.39
C LEU A 776 -2.00 38.03 -2.44
N VAL A 777 -1.51 38.81 -3.40
CA VAL A 777 -0.09 39.15 -3.51
C VAL A 777 0.10 40.66 -3.51
N VAL A 778 1.04 41.16 -2.70
CA VAL A 778 1.47 42.56 -2.73
C VAL A 778 2.65 42.67 -3.69
N ALA A 779 2.53 43.51 -4.71
CA ALA A 779 3.56 43.69 -5.72
C ALA A 779 3.74 45.17 -6.09
N ALA A 780 4.97 45.58 -6.38
CA ALA A 780 5.26 46.94 -6.81
C ALA A 780 4.58 47.30 -8.15
N LYS A 781 4.33 46.31 -9.01
CA LYS A 781 3.65 46.47 -10.31
C LYS A 781 2.55 45.44 -10.46
N VAL A 782 1.35 45.89 -10.85
CA VAL A 782 0.18 45.03 -11.10
C VAL A 782 0.49 43.93 -12.12
N ARG A 783 1.17 44.28 -13.21
CA ARG A 783 1.51 43.35 -14.30
C ARG A 783 2.34 42.15 -13.81
N GLU A 784 3.36 42.42 -13.00
CA GLU A 784 4.22 41.36 -12.43
C GLU A 784 3.46 40.51 -11.43
N GLY A 785 2.66 41.13 -10.55
CA GLY A 785 1.82 40.40 -9.60
C GLY A 785 0.83 39.45 -10.28
N ILE A 786 0.16 39.91 -11.35
CA ILE A 786 -0.77 39.06 -12.13
C ILE A 786 0.00 37.93 -12.82
N SER A 787 1.16 38.23 -13.41
CA SER A 787 2.01 37.21 -14.06
C SER A 787 2.40 36.11 -13.07
N HIS A 788 2.83 36.49 -11.86
CA HIS A 788 3.19 35.55 -10.81
C HIS A 788 2.00 34.70 -10.35
N LEU A 789 0.81 35.29 -10.19
CA LEU A 789 -0.39 34.52 -9.81
C LEU A 789 -0.73 33.45 -10.85
N ILE A 790 -0.66 33.78 -12.15
CA ILE A 790 -0.99 32.83 -13.23
C ILE A 790 -0.02 31.64 -13.26
N GLN A 791 1.26 31.84 -12.99
CA GLN A 791 2.23 30.74 -13.07
C GLN A 791 2.38 29.93 -11.77
N SER A 792 2.04 30.51 -10.60
CA SER A 792 2.36 29.92 -9.28
C SER A 792 1.17 29.55 -8.41
N CYS A 793 -0.08 29.84 -8.81
CA CYS A 793 -1.25 29.45 -8.01
C CYS A 793 -1.56 27.95 -8.08
N GLY A 794 -1.49 27.28 -6.92
CA GLY A 794 -1.83 25.87 -6.74
C GLY A 794 -0.74 25.13 -5.97
N LEU A 795 -0.97 23.83 -5.74
CA LEU A 795 0.03 22.95 -5.11
C LEU A 795 0.06 21.60 -5.84
N GLY A 796 1.20 21.27 -6.46
CA GLY A 796 1.38 20.04 -7.23
C GLY A 796 0.34 19.87 -8.34
N GLY A 797 -0.35 18.72 -8.36
CA GLY A 797 -1.43 18.43 -9.32
C GLY A 797 -2.71 19.25 -9.11
N MET A 798 -2.88 19.90 -7.96
CA MET A 798 -4.05 20.73 -7.65
C MET A 798 -3.79 22.19 -8.03
N LYS A 799 -3.92 22.47 -9.33
CA LYS A 799 -3.70 23.80 -9.92
C LYS A 799 -4.86 24.24 -10.82
N HIS A 800 -4.92 25.53 -11.08
CA HIS A 800 -5.87 26.10 -12.03
C HIS A 800 -5.48 25.77 -13.48
N ASN A 801 -6.46 25.74 -14.37
CA ASN A 801 -6.24 25.55 -15.82
C ASN A 801 -6.96 26.61 -16.68
N THR A 802 -7.78 27.46 -16.04
CA THR A 802 -8.57 28.50 -16.70
C THR A 802 -8.43 29.80 -15.92
N VAL A 803 -8.03 30.87 -16.58
CA VAL A 803 -8.01 32.22 -16.00
C VAL A 803 -9.31 32.93 -16.34
N VAL A 804 -9.94 33.57 -15.35
CA VAL A 804 -11.17 34.35 -15.50
C VAL A 804 -10.87 35.79 -15.12
N MET A 805 -11.17 36.73 -16.00
CA MET A 805 -11.02 38.17 -15.72
C MET A 805 -12.14 39.00 -16.33
N GLY A 806 -12.36 40.20 -15.79
CA GLY A 806 -13.30 41.17 -16.34
C GLY A 806 -12.69 42.02 -17.46
N TRP A 807 -13.53 42.46 -18.39
CA TRP A 807 -13.15 43.43 -19.43
C TRP A 807 -12.71 44.77 -18.82
N PRO A 808 -11.64 45.41 -19.36
CA PRO A 808 -11.26 46.77 -18.95
C PRO A 808 -12.25 47.81 -19.51
N ASN A 809 -13.34 48.07 -18.78
CA ASN A 809 -14.30 49.11 -19.15
C ASN A 809 -13.64 50.50 -19.24
N ALA A 810 -14.15 51.36 -20.12
CA ALA A 810 -13.70 52.74 -20.33
C ALA A 810 -12.22 52.91 -20.75
N TRP A 811 -11.60 51.87 -21.33
CA TRP A 811 -10.19 51.93 -21.76
C TRP A 811 -9.90 52.98 -22.85
N ARG A 812 -10.91 53.36 -23.65
CA ARG A 812 -10.83 54.46 -24.63
C ARG A 812 -10.84 55.86 -23.99
N GLN A 813 -11.45 55.99 -22.81
CA GLN A 813 -11.70 57.27 -22.15
C GLN A 813 -10.62 57.61 -21.12
N SER A 814 -9.95 56.60 -20.56
CA SER A 814 -8.83 56.79 -19.65
C SER A 814 -7.58 57.23 -20.39
N GLU A 815 -6.93 58.31 -19.97
CA GLU A 815 -5.61 58.74 -20.51
C GLU A 815 -4.51 57.70 -20.27
N ASP A 816 -4.69 56.81 -19.27
CA ASP A 816 -3.71 55.80 -18.90
C ASP A 816 -3.73 54.56 -19.81
N ALA A 817 -2.78 54.52 -20.75
CA ALA A 817 -2.51 53.32 -21.56
C ALA A 817 -2.13 52.07 -20.75
N ARG A 818 -1.87 52.23 -19.44
CA ARG A 818 -1.44 51.17 -18.52
C ARG A 818 -2.54 50.12 -18.29
N ALA A 819 -3.82 50.53 -18.26
CA ALA A 819 -4.93 49.65 -17.91
C ALA A 819 -5.18 48.57 -18.98
N TRP A 820 -5.30 48.95 -20.25
CA TRP A 820 -5.54 48.00 -21.35
C TRP A 820 -4.28 47.25 -21.75
N LYS A 821 -3.07 47.84 -21.64
CA LYS A 821 -1.81 47.10 -21.81
C LYS A 821 -1.63 46.00 -20.76
N THR A 822 -2.10 46.21 -19.53
CA THR A 822 -2.11 45.17 -18.49
C THR A 822 -3.04 44.02 -18.88
N PHE A 823 -4.22 44.32 -19.44
CA PHE A 823 -5.14 43.30 -19.98
C PHE A 823 -4.47 42.48 -21.09
N ILE A 824 -3.89 43.12 -22.11
CA ILE A 824 -3.20 42.39 -23.21
C ILE A 824 -2.03 41.57 -22.72
N SER A 825 -1.24 42.10 -21.77
CA SER A 825 -0.18 41.30 -21.15
C SER A 825 -0.73 40.09 -20.42
N THR A 826 -1.87 40.20 -19.76
CA THR A 826 -2.52 39.08 -19.05
C THR A 826 -2.98 38.02 -20.04
N VAL A 827 -3.55 38.42 -21.19
CA VAL A 827 -3.90 37.50 -22.29
C VAL A 827 -2.65 36.75 -22.77
N ARG A 828 -1.56 37.47 -23.06
CA ARG A 828 -0.29 36.86 -23.51
C ARG A 828 0.28 35.87 -22.51
N VAL A 829 0.36 36.24 -21.23
CA VAL A 829 0.88 35.37 -20.16
C VAL A 829 0.01 34.11 -20.03
N THR A 830 -1.32 34.25 -20.06
CA THR A 830 -2.24 33.11 -19.99
C THR A 830 -2.04 32.14 -21.16
N THR A 831 -1.90 32.67 -22.39
CA THR A 831 -1.67 31.84 -23.58
C THR A 831 -0.29 31.18 -23.58
N ALA A 832 0.74 31.87 -23.09
CA ALA A 832 2.09 31.33 -22.97
C ALA A 832 2.18 30.21 -21.92
N ALA A 833 1.33 30.29 -20.88
CA ALA A 833 1.18 29.24 -19.87
C ALA A 833 0.31 28.06 -20.33
N HIS A 834 -0.21 28.07 -21.57
CA HIS A 834 -1.13 27.07 -22.11
C HIS A 834 -2.40 26.88 -21.27
N LEU A 835 -2.93 27.98 -20.72
CA LEU A 835 -4.17 28.00 -19.93
C LEU A 835 -5.33 28.51 -20.78
N ALA A 836 -6.54 28.04 -20.46
CA ALA A 836 -7.76 28.60 -21.03
C ALA A 836 -8.02 30.00 -20.46
N LEU A 837 -8.65 30.88 -21.24
CA LEU A 837 -9.00 32.23 -20.82
C LEU A 837 -10.49 32.49 -21.02
N LEU A 838 -11.13 33.02 -19.99
CA LEU A 838 -12.51 33.50 -20.01
C LEU A 838 -12.54 34.98 -19.65
N VAL A 839 -12.99 35.82 -20.59
CA VAL A 839 -13.13 37.26 -20.35
C VAL A 839 -14.61 37.63 -20.37
N ALA A 840 -15.12 38.07 -19.22
CA ALA A 840 -16.50 38.55 -19.11
C ALA A 840 -16.55 40.06 -19.41
N LYS A 841 -17.24 40.45 -20.47
CA LYS A 841 -17.57 41.86 -20.78
C LYS A 841 -18.85 42.23 -20.06
N ASN A 842 -19.00 43.50 -19.68
CA ASN A 842 -20.24 44.01 -19.08
C ASN A 842 -20.66 43.26 -17.79
N VAL A 843 -19.67 42.89 -16.97
CA VAL A 843 -19.83 42.08 -15.75
C VAL A 843 -20.90 42.60 -14.78
N ALA A 844 -21.08 43.92 -14.71
CA ALA A 844 -22.09 44.53 -13.84
C ALA A 844 -23.52 44.08 -14.17
N PHE A 845 -23.81 43.76 -15.44
CA PHE A 845 -25.12 43.32 -15.90
C PHE A 845 -25.37 41.81 -15.72
N TYR A 846 -24.39 41.05 -15.24
CA TYR A 846 -24.57 39.63 -14.97
C TYR A 846 -25.57 39.40 -13.82
N PRO A 847 -26.40 38.34 -13.91
CA PRO A 847 -27.46 38.10 -12.93
C PRO A 847 -26.90 37.72 -11.56
N GLY A 848 -27.59 38.16 -10.52
CA GLY A 848 -27.36 37.67 -9.16
C GLY A 848 -27.77 36.21 -8.97
N ASN A 849 -27.29 35.58 -7.89
CA ASN A 849 -27.67 34.20 -7.54
C ASN A 849 -29.19 34.03 -7.24
N ALA A 850 -29.88 35.12 -6.92
CA ALA A 850 -31.32 35.15 -6.64
C ALA A 850 -32.19 35.56 -7.84
N GLU A 851 -31.60 35.85 -9.01
CA GLU A 851 -32.27 36.39 -10.19
C GLU A 851 -32.31 35.33 -11.31
N PRO A 852 -33.17 34.30 -11.24
CA PRO A 852 -33.30 33.33 -12.31
C PRO A 852 -33.99 33.93 -13.53
N PHE A 853 -33.51 33.60 -14.72
CA PHE A 853 -34.21 33.98 -15.95
C PHE A 853 -35.49 33.13 -16.11
N ALA A 854 -36.58 33.80 -16.48
CA ALA A 854 -37.85 33.13 -16.78
C ALA A 854 -37.78 32.36 -18.11
N GLU A 855 -37.18 32.99 -19.12
CA GLU A 855 -36.90 32.47 -20.45
C GLU A 855 -35.72 33.24 -21.07
N GLY A 856 -35.08 32.67 -22.09
CA GLY A 856 -33.99 33.31 -22.82
C GLY A 856 -33.09 32.34 -23.54
N ASN A 857 -32.16 32.86 -24.35
CA ASN A 857 -31.22 32.06 -25.13
C ASN A 857 -29.78 32.27 -24.64
N ILE A 858 -29.00 31.19 -24.69
CA ILE A 858 -27.53 31.21 -24.61
C ILE A 858 -27.02 30.91 -26.02
N ASP A 859 -26.45 31.92 -26.65
CA ASP A 859 -25.98 31.84 -28.03
C ASP A 859 -24.49 31.59 -28.07
N VAL A 860 -24.07 30.58 -28.82
CA VAL A 860 -22.68 30.12 -28.92
C VAL A 860 -22.20 30.29 -30.35
N TRP A 861 -21.28 31.21 -30.58
CA TRP A 861 -20.64 31.46 -31.86
C TRP A 861 -19.31 30.70 -31.95
N TRP A 862 -19.34 29.57 -32.64
CA TRP A 862 -18.16 28.74 -32.90
C TRP A 862 -17.47 29.15 -34.20
N ILE A 863 -16.46 30.02 -34.07
CA ILE A 863 -15.67 30.53 -35.20
C ILE A 863 -14.36 29.73 -35.30
N VAL A 864 -14.32 28.73 -36.19
CA VAL A 864 -13.14 27.89 -36.51
C VAL A 864 -12.62 27.01 -35.35
N HIS A 865 -12.20 27.57 -34.20
CA HIS A 865 -11.45 26.92 -33.12
C HIS A 865 -12.25 26.66 -31.83
N ASP A 866 -11.66 25.94 -30.88
CA ASP A 866 -12.12 25.74 -29.49
C ASP A 866 -13.52 25.14 -29.30
N GLY A 867 -14.06 24.45 -30.30
CA GLY A 867 -15.46 24.00 -30.32
C GLY A 867 -15.90 23.18 -29.11
N GLY A 868 -15.04 22.31 -28.58
CA GLY A 868 -15.37 21.50 -27.40
C GLY A 868 -15.61 22.34 -26.13
N MET A 869 -14.79 23.38 -25.90
CA MET A 869 -14.92 24.24 -24.73
C MET A 869 -16.16 25.12 -24.83
N LEU A 870 -16.44 25.66 -26.03
CA LEU A 870 -17.62 26.47 -26.31
C LEU A 870 -18.93 25.68 -26.12
N MET A 871 -18.92 24.36 -26.29
CA MET A 871 -20.09 23.51 -26.00
C MET A 871 -20.19 23.14 -24.52
N LEU A 872 -19.04 22.93 -23.84
CA LEU A 872 -19.02 22.54 -22.44
C LEU A 872 -19.48 23.67 -21.51
N LEU A 873 -19.07 24.92 -21.75
CA LEU A 873 -19.37 26.05 -20.86
C LEU A 873 -20.88 26.33 -20.72
N PRO A 874 -21.67 26.49 -21.81
CA PRO A 874 -23.13 26.65 -21.74
C PRO A 874 -23.81 25.46 -21.07
N PHE A 875 -23.32 24.25 -21.37
CA PHE A 875 -23.87 23.02 -20.80
C PHE A 875 -23.70 23.01 -19.26
N LEU A 876 -22.51 23.34 -18.75
CA LEU A 876 -22.27 23.47 -17.31
C LEU A 876 -23.12 24.59 -16.68
N LEU A 877 -23.21 25.74 -17.37
CA LEU A 877 -23.93 26.90 -16.87
C LEU A 877 -25.45 26.63 -16.78
N LYS A 878 -26.05 25.94 -17.76
CA LYS A 878 -27.47 25.55 -17.80
C LYS A 878 -27.87 24.65 -16.63
N GLN A 879 -26.94 23.92 -15.99
CA GLN A 879 -27.25 23.11 -14.80
C GLN A 879 -27.59 24.00 -13.58
N HIS A 880 -27.11 25.24 -13.55
CA HIS A 880 -27.34 26.17 -12.45
C HIS A 880 -28.78 26.72 -12.45
N LYS A 881 -29.31 27.05 -11.26
CA LYS A 881 -30.70 27.53 -11.08
C LYS A 881 -31.03 28.74 -11.97
N VAL A 882 -30.07 29.63 -12.16
CA VAL A 882 -30.24 30.89 -12.90
C VAL A 882 -30.47 30.67 -14.40
N TRP A 883 -29.74 29.73 -15.00
CA TRP A 883 -29.68 29.52 -16.45
C TRP A 883 -30.47 28.29 -16.93
N ARG A 884 -31.15 27.59 -16.02
CA ARG A 884 -31.83 26.31 -16.28
C ARG A 884 -32.89 26.38 -17.38
N LYS A 885 -33.62 27.49 -17.44
CA LYS A 885 -34.69 27.71 -18.42
C LYS A 885 -34.20 28.29 -19.75
N CYS A 886 -32.90 28.49 -19.91
CA CYS A 886 -32.36 29.03 -21.15
C CYS A 886 -32.15 27.93 -22.20
N ASN A 887 -32.46 28.25 -23.45
CA ASN A 887 -32.20 27.38 -24.60
C ASN A 887 -30.82 27.67 -25.18
N ILE A 888 -30.12 26.62 -25.63
CA ILE A 888 -28.77 26.77 -26.20
C ILE A 888 -28.90 26.79 -27.72
N ARG A 889 -28.38 27.83 -28.37
CA ARG A 889 -28.29 27.93 -29.83
C ARG A 889 -26.82 28.00 -30.25
N ILE A 890 -26.40 27.14 -31.17
CA ILE A 890 -25.02 27.02 -31.64
C ILE A 890 -24.96 27.50 -33.09
N PHE A 891 -24.25 28.60 -33.30
CA PHE A 891 -23.95 29.17 -34.60
C PHE A 891 -22.53 28.78 -35.00
N THR A 892 -22.38 28.02 -36.08
CA THR A 892 -21.06 27.65 -36.60
C THR A 892 -20.77 28.39 -37.88
N VAL A 893 -19.63 29.08 -37.94
CA VAL A 893 -19.21 29.77 -39.16
C VAL A 893 -18.53 28.78 -40.11
N ALA A 894 -19.03 28.68 -41.33
CA ALA A 894 -18.49 27.88 -42.43
C ALA A 894 -18.02 28.80 -43.56
N GLN A 895 -16.97 28.39 -44.28
CA GLN A 895 -16.55 29.07 -45.50
C GLN A 895 -17.46 28.66 -46.66
N LEU A 896 -17.57 29.49 -47.70
CA LEU A 896 -18.34 29.16 -48.92
C LEU A 896 -17.86 27.88 -49.62
N GLU A 897 -16.62 27.46 -49.35
CA GLU A 897 -16.00 26.25 -49.89
C GLU A 897 -16.34 24.98 -49.09
N ASP A 898 -16.92 25.12 -47.89
CA ASP A 898 -17.29 24.00 -47.02
C ASP A 898 -18.72 23.52 -47.30
N ASN A 899 -18.98 22.21 -47.14
CA ASN A 899 -20.35 21.67 -47.21
C ASN A 899 -21.14 21.98 -45.94
N SER A 900 -21.89 23.09 -45.94
CA SER A 900 -22.68 23.59 -44.81
C SER A 900 -23.80 22.63 -44.39
N ILE A 901 -24.45 21.95 -45.35
CA ILE A 901 -25.55 21.00 -45.08
C ILE A 901 -25.03 19.78 -44.32
N GLN A 902 -23.92 19.20 -44.79
CA GLN A 902 -23.30 18.04 -44.14
C GLN A 902 -22.78 18.41 -42.75
N MET A 903 -22.13 19.57 -42.61
CA MET A 903 -21.64 20.08 -41.31
C MET A 903 -22.78 20.25 -40.30
N LYS A 904 -23.93 20.79 -40.71
CA LYS A 904 -25.13 20.91 -39.87
C LYS A 904 -25.62 19.54 -39.39
N LYS A 905 -25.70 18.57 -40.30
CA LYS A 905 -26.18 17.20 -40.00
C LYS A 905 -25.23 16.45 -39.06
N ASP A 906 -23.93 16.55 -39.30
CA ASP A 906 -22.91 15.90 -38.47
C ASP A 906 -22.92 16.48 -37.05
N LEU A 907 -23.05 17.81 -36.93
CA LEU A 907 -23.08 18.47 -35.63
C LEU A 907 -24.38 18.19 -34.86
N ALA A 908 -25.53 18.13 -35.54
CA ALA A 908 -26.78 17.71 -34.91
C ALA A 908 -26.72 16.26 -34.41
N THR A 909 -26.14 15.35 -35.22
CA THR A 909 -25.93 13.95 -34.83
C THR A 909 -24.99 13.83 -33.63
N PHE A 910 -23.93 14.65 -33.62
CA PHE A 910 -22.97 14.74 -32.53
C PHE A 910 -23.63 15.16 -31.20
N LEU A 911 -24.43 16.24 -31.21
CA LEU A 911 -25.14 16.73 -30.03
C LEU A 911 -26.19 15.73 -29.54
N TYR A 912 -26.87 15.04 -30.45
CA TYR A 912 -27.82 13.97 -30.13
C TYR A 912 -27.14 12.82 -29.36
N HIS A 913 -25.96 12.36 -29.82
CA HIS A 913 -25.19 11.33 -29.11
C HIS A 913 -24.73 11.77 -27.72
N LEU A 914 -24.49 13.07 -27.53
CA LEU A 914 -24.09 13.66 -26.24
C LEU A 914 -25.27 14.06 -25.35
N ARG A 915 -26.51 13.97 -25.86
CA ARG A 915 -27.73 14.42 -25.17
C ARG A 915 -27.68 15.91 -24.79
N ILE A 916 -27.02 16.72 -25.62
CA ILE A 916 -27.05 18.18 -25.47
C ILE A 916 -28.21 18.70 -26.32
N GLU A 917 -29.25 19.19 -25.65
CA GLU A 917 -30.38 19.83 -26.30
C GLU A 917 -29.98 21.26 -26.72
N ALA A 918 -29.56 21.40 -27.97
CA ALA A 918 -29.18 22.67 -28.58
C ALA A 918 -29.58 22.70 -30.06
N GLU A 919 -29.97 23.88 -30.53
CA GLU A 919 -30.26 24.13 -31.95
C GLU A 919 -28.97 24.48 -32.69
N VAL A 920 -28.74 23.89 -33.86
CA VAL A 920 -27.54 24.15 -34.68
C VAL A 920 -27.91 24.93 -35.93
N GLU A 921 -27.23 26.05 -36.15
CA GLU A 921 -27.30 26.82 -37.38
C GLU A 921 -25.90 27.06 -37.96
N VAL A 922 -25.74 26.83 -39.26
CA VAL A 922 -24.48 27.08 -39.98
C VAL A 922 -24.62 28.41 -40.72
N VAL A 923 -23.67 29.32 -40.49
CA VAL A 923 -23.62 30.65 -41.12
C VAL A 923 -22.46 30.67 -42.09
N GLU A 924 -22.74 30.90 -43.37
CA GLU A 924 -21.72 30.97 -44.42
C GLU A 924 -21.14 32.39 -44.50
N MET A 925 -19.82 32.50 -44.54
CA MET A 925 -19.10 33.78 -44.68
C MET A 925 -17.92 33.67 -45.65
N HIS A 926 -17.56 34.81 -46.25
CA HIS A 926 -16.35 34.92 -47.08
C HIS A 926 -15.08 34.88 -46.23
N ASP A 927 -13.98 34.35 -46.78
CA ASP A 927 -12.70 34.22 -46.07
C ASP A 927 -12.09 35.58 -45.66
N SER A 928 -12.36 36.64 -46.43
CA SER A 928 -11.99 38.02 -46.08
C SER A 928 -12.60 38.48 -44.75
N ASP A 929 -13.78 37.95 -44.41
CA ASP A 929 -14.60 38.35 -43.28
C ASP A 929 -14.29 37.51 -42.02
N ILE A 930 -13.42 36.50 -42.12
CA ILE A 930 -12.95 35.66 -40.99
C ILE A 930 -11.41 35.55 -40.89
N SER A 931 -10.68 36.36 -41.66
CA SER A 931 -9.22 36.29 -41.82
C SER A 931 -8.40 36.34 -40.52
N ALA A 932 -8.92 36.99 -39.47
CA ALA A 932 -8.28 37.05 -38.16
C ALA A 932 -8.24 35.68 -37.43
N TYR A 933 -9.15 34.77 -37.77
CA TYR A 933 -9.26 33.43 -37.16
C TYR A 933 -8.65 32.32 -38.04
N THR A 934 -8.57 32.53 -39.36
CA THR A 934 -8.07 31.53 -40.32
C THR A 934 -6.55 31.53 -40.45
N TYR A 935 -5.87 32.66 -40.19
CA TYR A 935 -4.41 32.77 -40.30
C TYR A 935 -3.62 31.78 -39.42
N GLU A 936 -4.13 31.46 -38.23
CA GLU A 936 -3.48 30.54 -37.27
C GLU A 936 -3.93 29.07 -37.42
N ARG A 937 -4.85 28.77 -38.36
CA ARG A 937 -5.57 27.50 -38.43
C ARG A 937 -4.68 26.31 -38.78
N THR A 938 -3.83 26.42 -39.78
CA THR A 938 -3.04 25.28 -40.30
C THR A 938 -1.99 24.79 -39.32
N LEU A 939 -1.24 25.70 -38.69
CA LEU A 939 -0.13 25.36 -37.78
C LEU A 939 -0.63 24.76 -36.45
N MET A 940 -1.69 25.33 -35.88
CA MET A 940 -2.26 24.85 -34.62
C MET A 940 -3.02 23.53 -34.79
N MET A 941 -3.67 23.31 -35.93
CA MET A 941 -4.36 22.05 -36.24
C MET A 941 -3.38 20.88 -36.36
N GLU A 942 -2.21 21.08 -36.96
CA GLU A 942 -1.18 20.05 -37.08
C GLU A 942 -0.58 19.67 -35.71
N GLN A 943 -0.23 20.66 -34.89
CA GLN A 943 0.24 20.43 -33.52
C GLN A 943 -0.80 19.67 -32.67
N ARG A 944 -2.08 20.05 -32.77
CA ARG A 944 -3.18 19.36 -32.09
C ARG A 944 -3.34 17.91 -32.57
N SER A 945 -3.21 17.66 -33.88
CA SER A 945 -3.30 16.31 -34.45
C SER A 945 -2.16 15.40 -33.96
N GLN A 946 -0.93 15.92 -33.86
CA GLN A 946 0.21 15.21 -33.26
C GLN A 946 -0.05 14.87 -31.78
N MET A 947 -0.55 15.83 -31.00
CA MET A 947 -0.91 15.62 -29.60
C MET A 947 -1.98 14.53 -29.43
N LEU A 948 -3.03 14.55 -30.26
CA LEU A 948 -4.10 13.55 -30.24
C LEU A 948 -3.60 12.13 -30.57
N ARG A 949 -2.60 11.99 -31.46
CA ARG A 949 -1.97 10.69 -31.76
C ARG A 949 -1.22 10.13 -30.56
N HIS A 950 -0.54 10.97 -29.77
CA HIS A 950 0.12 10.55 -28.54
C HIS A 950 -0.85 10.03 -27.46
N MET A 951 -2.11 10.48 -27.46
CA MET A 951 -3.11 10.13 -26.45
C MET A 951 -3.81 8.78 -26.63
N ARG A 952 -3.54 8.03 -27.72
CA ARG A 952 -4.11 6.69 -28.02
C ARG A 952 -5.64 6.64 -27.81
N LEU A 953 -6.38 7.58 -28.40
CA LEU A 953 -7.85 7.62 -28.33
C LEU A 953 -8.46 6.51 -29.20
N SER A 954 -9.49 5.84 -28.67
CA SER A 954 -10.31 4.90 -29.44
C SER A 954 -11.12 5.63 -30.52
N LYS A 955 -11.61 4.90 -31.53
CA LYS A 955 -12.43 5.50 -32.61
C LYS A 955 -13.70 6.17 -32.05
N THR A 956 -14.37 5.52 -31.12
CA THR A 956 -15.56 6.04 -30.43
C THR A 956 -15.30 7.30 -29.61
N GLU A 957 -14.11 7.44 -29.01
CA GLU A 957 -13.73 8.66 -28.28
C GLU A 957 -13.41 9.81 -29.22
N ARG A 958 -12.76 9.54 -30.37
CA ARG A 958 -12.48 10.57 -31.40
C ARG A 958 -13.76 11.17 -31.98
N ASP A 959 -14.78 10.34 -32.21
CA ASP A 959 -16.08 10.79 -32.71
C ASP A 959 -16.88 11.61 -31.68
N ARG A 960 -16.44 11.65 -30.40
CA ARG A 960 -17.02 12.48 -29.33
C ARG A 960 -16.29 13.82 -29.10
N GLU A 961 -15.23 14.09 -29.85
CA GLU A 961 -14.52 15.38 -29.84
C GLU A 961 -15.10 16.30 -30.91
N ALA A 962 -15.76 17.40 -30.51
CA ALA A 962 -16.50 18.30 -31.41
C ALA A 962 -15.64 18.85 -32.56
N GLN A 963 -14.40 19.25 -32.25
CA GLN A 963 -13.50 19.83 -33.25
C GLN A 963 -13.14 18.82 -34.36
N LEU A 964 -12.90 17.55 -34.01
CA LEU A 964 -12.54 16.52 -35.00
C LEU A 964 -13.68 16.20 -35.96
N VAL A 965 -14.93 16.26 -35.46
CA VAL A 965 -16.13 16.06 -36.31
C VAL A 965 -16.26 17.19 -37.32
N LYS A 966 -16.04 18.45 -36.92
CA LYS A 966 -16.05 19.60 -37.85
C LYS A 966 -14.89 19.55 -38.84
N ASP A 967 -13.68 19.26 -38.38
CA ASP A 967 -12.47 19.30 -39.21
C ASP A 967 -12.49 18.25 -40.34
N ARG A 968 -13.29 17.17 -40.21
CA ARG A 968 -13.48 16.12 -41.23
C ARG A 968 -13.92 16.68 -42.57
N ASN A 969 -14.77 17.71 -42.56
CA ASN A 969 -15.32 18.30 -43.79
C ASN A 969 -14.33 19.25 -44.48
N SER A 970 -13.37 19.83 -43.74
CA SER A 970 -12.27 20.62 -44.29
C SER A 970 -11.05 19.78 -44.74
N MET A 971 -10.84 18.58 -44.15
CA MET A 971 -9.67 17.73 -44.40
C MET A 971 -9.79 16.86 -45.66
N LEU A 972 -11.02 16.59 -46.12
CA LEU A 972 -11.29 15.89 -47.39
C LEU A 972 -10.71 16.61 -48.62
N ARG A 973 -10.41 17.91 -48.51
CA ARG A 973 -9.77 18.71 -49.58
C ARG A 973 -8.24 18.57 -49.61
N LEU A 974 -7.57 18.45 -48.46
CA LEU A 974 -6.09 18.38 -48.44
C LEU A 974 -5.57 17.10 -49.13
N THR A 975 -6.43 16.09 -49.20
CA THR A 975 -6.17 14.82 -49.90
C THR A 975 -6.60 14.85 -51.36
N SER A 976 -7.56 15.70 -51.77
CA SER A 976 -7.99 15.80 -53.18
C SER A 976 -7.15 16.77 -54.01
N ILE A 977 -6.41 17.72 -53.40
CA ILE A 977 -5.45 18.58 -54.12
C ILE A 977 -4.20 17.79 -54.56
N GLY A 978 -3.96 16.60 -54.02
CA GLY A 978 -2.87 15.71 -54.43
C GLY A 978 -3.18 14.84 -55.66
N SER A 979 -4.39 14.93 -56.21
CA SER A 979 -4.82 14.15 -57.36
C SER A 979 -5.77 15.00 -58.19
N ASP A 980 -5.22 15.86 -59.03
CA ASP A 980 -5.67 16.04 -60.41
C ASP A 980 -4.63 16.94 -61.09
N GLU A 981 -4.15 16.45 -62.24
CA GLU A 981 -3.37 17.22 -63.21
C GLU A 981 -4.21 18.44 -63.63
N ASP A 982 -3.61 19.62 -63.76
CA ASP A 982 -3.68 20.41 -65.00
C ASP A 982 -3.21 21.87 -64.86
N GLU A 983 -2.38 22.23 -65.84
CA GLU A 983 -2.36 23.47 -66.61
C GLU A 983 -2.21 24.84 -65.92
N GLU A 984 -1.07 25.46 -66.26
CA GLU A 984 -0.77 26.88 -66.12
C GLU A 984 -1.85 27.76 -66.77
N THR A 985 -2.63 28.45 -65.96
CA THR A 985 -3.18 29.77 -66.33
C THR A 985 -2.89 30.77 -65.23
N GLU A 986 -1.83 31.56 -65.45
CA GLU A 986 -1.48 32.71 -64.62
C GLU A 986 -2.61 33.75 -64.66
N THR A 987 -3.34 33.88 -63.55
CA THR A 987 -3.92 35.17 -63.15
C THR A 987 -3.32 35.56 -61.82
N TYR A 988 -2.44 36.57 -61.85
CA TYR A 988 -1.88 37.22 -60.67
C TYR A 988 -3.00 37.87 -59.84
N GLN A 989 -3.60 37.12 -58.92
CA GLN A 989 -4.22 37.72 -57.74
C GLN A 989 -3.13 37.96 -56.70
N GLU A 990 -2.79 39.24 -56.46
CA GLU A 990 -1.96 39.67 -55.34
C GLU A 990 -2.44 39.02 -54.04
N LYS A 991 -1.71 38.02 -53.54
CA LYS A 991 -1.86 37.52 -52.17
C LYS A 991 -1.33 38.59 -51.21
N VAL A 992 -2.20 39.54 -50.86
CA VAL A 992 -1.93 40.57 -49.85
C VAL A 992 -1.74 39.91 -48.49
N GLN A 993 -0.53 40.06 -47.92
CA GLN A 993 -0.17 39.51 -46.62
C GLN A 993 -0.78 40.36 -45.49
N MET A 994 -1.70 39.79 -44.71
CA MET A 994 -2.41 40.50 -43.63
C MET A 994 -1.59 40.52 -42.33
N THR A 995 -1.12 41.69 -41.88
CA THR A 995 -0.30 41.88 -40.66
C THR A 995 -1.02 42.74 -39.61
N TRP A 996 -0.69 42.54 -38.32
CA TRP A 996 -1.19 43.38 -37.20
C TRP A 996 -0.43 44.70 -37.03
N THR A 997 0.67 44.87 -37.76
CA THR A 997 1.62 45.98 -37.63
C THR A 997 1.87 46.67 -38.97
N LYS A 998 2.39 47.89 -38.88
CA LYS A 998 2.60 48.89 -39.94
C LYS A 998 3.61 48.50 -41.04
N ASP A 999 4.45 47.49 -40.86
CA ASP A 999 5.62 47.27 -41.73
C ASP A 999 5.44 46.16 -42.76
N LYS A 1000 5.26 46.56 -44.03
CA LYS A 1000 5.94 46.00 -45.23
C LYS A 1000 5.58 46.73 -46.54
N TYR A 1001 5.64 48.06 -46.58
CA TYR A 1001 5.52 48.81 -47.85
C TYR A 1001 6.72 49.72 -48.20
N MET A 1002 7.67 49.92 -47.29
CA MET A 1002 8.82 50.82 -47.52
C MET A 1002 10.15 50.13 -47.88
N ALA A 1003 10.24 48.79 -47.78
CA ALA A 1003 11.51 48.09 -48.04
C ALA A 1003 11.79 47.79 -49.53
N ALA A 1004 10.85 48.06 -50.45
CA ALA A 1004 10.98 47.71 -51.87
C ALA A 1004 11.12 48.89 -52.84
N ARG A 1005 11.10 50.15 -52.37
CA ARG A 1005 11.10 51.33 -53.27
C ARG A 1005 12.11 52.43 -52.93
N GLY A 1006 13.13 52.13 -52.14
CA GLY A 1006 14.17 53.07 -51.71
C GLY A 1006 15.49 52.98 -52.49
N GLN A 1007 15.46 52.90 -53.82
CA GLN A 1007 16.66 53.08 -54.67
C GLN A 1007 16.29 53.87 -55.93
N LYS A 1008 15.91 55.14 -55.76
CA LYS A 1008 16.24 56.24 -56.68
C LYS A 1008 15.69 57.57 -56.16
N ALA A 1009 16.52 58.59 -56.29
CA ALA A 1009 16.28 60.03 -56.14
C ALA A 1009 16.12 60.60 -54.71
N ARG A 1010 17.23 61.17 -54.21
CA ARG A 1010 17.19 62.36 -53.36
C ARG A 1010 16.93 63.57 -54.25
N THR A 1011 15.96 64.43 -53.91
CA THR A 1011 16.10 65.87 -53.59
C THR A 1011 14.75 66.62 -53.67
N LEU A 1012 14.62 67.60 -52.78
CA LEU A 1012 13.78 68.80 -52.78
C LEU A 1012 12.35 68.73 -52.19
N GLU A 1013 12.22 69.55 -51.13
CA GLU A 1013 11.06 70.34 -50.70
C GLU A 1013 9.85 69.64 -50.05
N GLY A 1014 9.73 69.86 -48.74
CA GLY A 1014 8.46 69.82 -48.03
C GLY A 1014 7.71 71.13 -48.20
N MET A 1015 6.43 71.05 -48.59
CA MET A 1015 5.32 71.85 -48.06
C MET A 1015 3.95 71.33 -48.59
N GLN A 1016 3.80 70.03 -48.86
CA GLN A 1016 2.59 69.45 -49.46
C GLN A 1016 2.05 68.16 -48.79
N ASP A 1017 2.71 67.66 -47.75
CA ASP A 1017 2.30 66.41 -47.07
C ASP A 1017 1.28 66.60 -45.93
N LEU A 1018 0.78 67.81 -45.69
CA LEU A 1018 -0.19 68.08 -44.61
C LEU A 1018 -1.67 67.86 -44.99
N LEU A 1019 -1.98 67.47 -46.23
CA LEU A 1019 -3.39 67.37 -46.69
C LEU A 1019 -3.77 66.07 -47.41
N ASN A 1020 -2.95 65.02 -47.42
CA ASN A 1020 -3.33 63.73 -48.02
C ASN A 1020 -2.83 62.53 -47.21
N MET A 1021 -3.43 62.32 -46.03
CA MET A 1021 -3.24 61.09 -45.26
C MET A 1021 -4.39 60.12 -45.61
N LYS A 1022 -4.16 59.20 -46.55
CA LYS A 1022 -5.11 58.10 -46.83
C LYS A 1022 -5.01 57.04 -45.71
N PRO A 1023 -6.13 56.47 -45.22
CA PRO A 1023 -6.11 55.42 -44.21
C PRO A 1023 -5.59 54.06 -44.76
N ASP A 1024 -4.88 53.32 -43.92
CA ASP A 1024 -4.16 52.08 -44.23
C ASP A 1024 -5.08 50.91 -44.66
N GLN A 1025 -4.90 50.36 -45.86
CA GLN A 1025 -5.79 49.33 -46.41
C GLN A 1025 -5.86 48.02 -45.59
N SER A 1026 -4.81 47.59 -44.88
CA SER A 1026 -4.81 46.31 -44.13
C SER A 1026 -5.48 46.40 -42.76
N ASN A 1027 -5.30 47.51 -42.05
CA ASN A 1027 -5.97 47.77 -40.76
C ASN A 1027 -7.46 48.08 -40.99
N VAL A 1028 -7.77 48.88 -42.02
CA VAL A 1028 -9.14 49.15 -42.47
C VAL A 1028 -9.85 47.85 -42.84
N ARG A 1029 -9.18 46.92 -43.55
CA ARG A 1029 -9.78 45.61 -43.89
C ARG A 1029 -10.11 44.78 -42.66
N ARG A 1030 -9.28 44.76 -41.60
CA ARG A 1030 -9.57 43.99 -40.37
C ARG A 1030 -10.66 44.62 -39.50
N MET A 1031 -10.74 45.95 -39.44
CA MET A 1031 -11.89 46.61 -38.83
C MET A 1031 -13.15 46.32 -39.63
N HIS A 1032 -13.09 46.34 -40.96
CA HIS A 1032 -14.21 45.98 -41.84
C HIS A 1032 -14.65 44.51 -41.67
N THR A 1033 -13.70 43.59 -41.47
CA THR A 1033 -13.94 42.19 -41.07
C THR A 1033 -14.71 42.12 -39.75
N ALA A 1034 -14.25 42.83 -38.71
CA ALA A 1034 -14.89 42.85 -37.39
C ALA A 1034 -16.32 43.42 -37.45
N VAL A 1035 -16.51 44.52 -38.20
CA VAL A 1035 -17.83 45.16 -38.39
C VAL A 1035 -18.80 44.19 -39.04
N LYS A 1036 -18.44 43.57 -40.17
CA LYS A 1036 -19.30 42.59 -40.85
C LYS A 1036 -19.65 41.39 -39.97
N LEU A 1037 -18.65 40.85 -39.25
CA LEU A 1037 -18.88 39.74 -38.35
C LEU A 1037 -19.81 40.14 -37.20
N ASN A 1038 -19.64 41.34 -36.64
CA ASN A 1038 -20.50 41.86 -35.59
C ASN A 1038 -21.94 42.11 -36.09
N GLU A 1039 -22.13 42.68 -37.28
CA GLU A 1039 -23.46 42.89 -37.88
C GLU A 1039 -24.26 41.58 -37.93
N VAL A 1040 -23.60 40.48 -38.32
CA VAL A 1040 -24.22 39.15 -38.36
C VAL A 1040 -24.53 38.62 -36.97
N ILE A 1041 -23.61 38.80 -36.01
CA ILE A 1041 -23.79 38.35 -34.62
C ILE A 1041 -24.96 39.08 -33.96
N VAL A 1042 -24.99 40.42 -34.05
CA VAL A 1042 -26.02 41.28 -33.44
C VAL A 1042 -27.38 41.01 -34.06
N ASN A 1043 -27.46 40.87 -35.39
CA ASN A 1043 -28.72 40.58 -36.08
C ASN A 1043 -29.43 39.33 -35.51
N LYS A 1044 -28.67 38.30 -35.11
CA LYS A 1044 -29.21 37.05 -34.55
C LYS A 1044 -29.25 36.96 -33.02
N SER A 1045 -28.38 37.70 -32.34
CA SER A 1045 -28.06 37.48 -30.92
C SER A 1045 -28.26 38.72 -30.03
N HIS A 1046 -28.81 39.83 -30.54
CA HIS A 1046 -29.03 41.04 -29.72
C HIS A 1046 -29.93 40.80 -28.50
N ASP A 1047 -30.99 40.00 -28.65
CA ASP A 1047 -31.92 39.64 -27.56
C ASP A 1047 -31.43 38.45 -26.69
N ALA A 1048 -30.26 37.90 -26.99
CA ALA A 1048 -29.71 36.76 -26.24
C ALA A 1048 -29.29 37.18 -24.84
N LYS A 1049 -29.55 36.31 -23.85
CA LYS A 1049 -29.18 36.60 -22.45
C LYS A 1049 -27.69 36.46 -22.20
N LEU A 1050 -27.00 35.61 -22.98
CA LEU A 1050 -25.55 35.45 -22.95
C LEU A 1050 -25.04 35.04 -24.33
N VAL A 1051 -24.01 35.73 -24.82
CA VAL A 1051 -23.31 35.38 -26.05
C VAL A 1051 -21.91 34.87 -25.71
N LEU A 1052 -21.60 33.65 -26.12
CA LEU A 1052 -20.26 33.07 -26.06
C LEU A 1052 -19.66 33.12 -27.45
N LEU A 1053 -18.48 33.69 -27.59
CA LEU A 1053 -17.71 33.62 -28.83
C LEU A 1053 -16.23 33.45 -28.52
N ASN A 1054 -15.51 32.84 -29.44
CA ASN A 1054 -14.07 32.69 -29.29
C ASN A 1054 -13.32 33.98 -29.64
N MET A 1055 -12.28 34.31 -28.88
CA MET A 1055 -11.44 35.50 -29.14
C MET A 1055 -10.16 35.14 -29.92
N PRO A 1056 -9.71 35.98 -30.86
CA PRO A 1056 -8.52 35.70 -31.66
C PRO A 1056 -7.20 35.90 -30.88
N GLY A 1057 -6.09 35.40 -31.45
CA GLY A 1057 -4.70 35.65 -31.06
C GLY A 1057 -4.36 37.13 -30.83
N PRO A 1058 -3.76 37.54 -29.68
CA PRO A 1058 -3.11 38.85 -29.65
C PRO A 1058 -1.93 38.85 -30.64
N PRO A 1059 -1.59 40.00 -31.22
CA PRO A 1059 -0.47 40.10 -32.14
C PRO A 1059 0.86 39.71 -31.46
N ARG A 1060 1.77 39.10 -32.25
CA ARG A 1060 3.15 38.81 -31.79
C ARG A 1060 3.91 40.08 -31.44
N ASN A 1061 3.68 41.16 -32.19
CA ASN A 1061 4.34 42.44 -31.99
C ASN A 1061 3.48 43.38 -31.13
N PRO A 1062 4.02 44.00 -30.07
CA PRO A 1062 3.28 44.93 -29.20
C PRO A 1062 2.73 46.19 -29.88
N ALA A 1063 3.30 46.57 -31.04
CA ALA A 1063 2.84 47.73 -31.80
C ALA A 1063 1.40 47.59 -32.36
N GLY A 1064 0.83 46.38 -32.36
CA GLY A 1064 -0.55 46.12 -32.77
C GLY A 1064 -1.55 45.99 -31.63
N ASP A 1065 -1.15 46.23 -30.37
CA ASP A 1065 -1.99 45.95 -29.19
C ASP A 1065 -3.27 46.81 -29.16
N GLU A 1066 -3.18 48.05 -29.62
CA GLU A 1066 -4.32 48.96 -29.71
C GLU A 1066 -5.33 48.51 -30.80
N ASN A 1067 -4.83 48.14 -31.98
CA ASN A 1067 -5.66 47.58 -33.05
C ASN A 1067 -6.39 46.30 -32.60
N TYR A 1068 -5.77 45.50 -31.74
CA TYR A 1068 -6.39 44.30 -31.19
C TYR A 1068 -7.52 44.64 -30.19
N MET A 1069 -7.32 45.65 -29.33
CA MET A 1069 -8.39 46.13 -28.44
C MET A 1069 -9.56 46.72 -29.22
N GLU A 1070 -9.28 47.53 -30.25
CA GLU A 1070 -10.30 48.08 -31.15
C GLU A 1070 -11.07 46.97 -31.88
N PHE A 1071 -10.38 45.95 -32.37
CA PHE A 1071 -11.01 44.79 -33.01
C PHE A 1071 -12.00 44.08 -32.07
N LEU A 1072 -11.61 43.82 -30.82
CA LEU A 1072 -12.47 43.16 -29.83
C LEU A 1072 -13.66 44.03 -29.42
N GLU A 1073 -13.48 45.34 -29.31
CA GLU A 1073 -14.56 46.27 -28.98
C GLU A 1073 -15.61 46.28 -30.09
N VAL A 1074 -15.19 46.47 -31.35
CA VAL A 1074 -16.07 46.47 -32.53
C VAL A 1074 -16.77 45.12 -32.71
N LEU A 1075 -16.09 44.01 -32.45
CA LEU A 1075 -16.65 42.65 -32.56
C LEU A 1075 -17.78 42.38 -31.55
N THR A 1076 -17.80 43.10 -30.42
CA THR A 1076 -18.73 42.84 -29.31
C THR A 1076 -19.65 44.03 -29.04
N GLU A 1077 -19.74 44.96 -29.98
CA GLU A 1077 -20.55 46.16 -29.89
C GLU A 1077 -22.03 45.81 -30.09
N GLY A 1078 -22.92 46.37 -29.26
CA GLY A 1078 -24.36 46.10 -29.34
C GLY A 1078 -24.84 44.82 -28.63
N LEU A 1079 -23.98 44.14 -27.87
CA LEU A 1079 -24.33 42.94 -27.10
C LEU A 1079 -24.32 43.23 -25.58
N GLU A 1080 -25.35 42.78 -24.87
CA GLU A 1080 -25.51 43.08 -23.44
C GLU A 1080 -24.49 42.31 -22.57
N ARG A 1081 -24.47 40.96 -22.64
CA ARG A 1081 -23.58 40.08 -21.86
C ARG A 1081 -22.78 39.19 -22.78
N VAL A 1082 -21.45 39.37 -22.77
CA VAL A 1082 -20.53 38.63 -23.64
C VAL A 1082 -19.46 37.92 -22.82
N LEU A 1083 -19.29 36.64 -23.09
CA LEU A 1083 -18.18 35.84 -22.57
C LEU A 1083 -17.25 35.45 -23.72
N LEU A 1084 -16.08 36.09 -23.77
CA LEU A 1084 -15.02 35.75 -24.71
C LEU A 1084 -14.27 34.52 -24.19
N VAL A 1085 -14.15 33.50 -25.02
CA VAL A 1085 -13.54 32.22 -24.69
C VAL A 1085 -12.27 32.01 -25.53
N ARG A 1086 -11.23 31.45 -24.92
CA ARG A 1086 -10.04 31.01 -25.64
C ARG A 1086 -9.44 29.76 -25.01
N GLY A 1087 -9.13 28.76 -25.84
CA GLY A 1087 -8.41 27.56 -25.43
C GLY A 1087 -6.91 27.78 -25.25
N GLY A 1088 -6.31 26.98 -24.38
CA GLY A 1088 -4.86 26.85 -24.20
C GLY A 1088 -4.20 25.95 -25.25
N GLY A 1089 -4.99 25.19 -26.04
CA GLY A 1089 -4.57 24.38 -27.18
C GLY A 1089 -4.44 22.88 -26.89
N SER A 1090 -4.74 22.44 -25.67
CA SER A 1090 -4.57 21.06 -25.20
C SER A 1090 -5.86 20.42 -24.66
N GLU A 1091 -6.99 21.11 -24.80
CA GLU A 1091 -8.27 20.70 -24.25
C GLU A 1091 -8.99 19.68 -25.14
N VAL A 1092 -9.12 18.46 -24.61
CA VAL A 1092 -9.88 17.35 -25.22
C VAL A 1092 -11.06 17.02 -24.31
N ILE A 1093 -12.26 16.94 -24.90
CA ILE A 1093 -13.52 16.74 -24.17
C ILE A 1093 -14.31 15.63 -24.87
N THR A 1094 -14.24 14.43 -24.28
CA THR A 1094 -14.93 13.24 -24.81
C THR A 1094 -16.22 12.91 -24.04
N ILE A 1095 -16.41 13.45 -22.83
CA ILE A 1095 -17.60 13.25 -22.00
C ILE A 1095 -18.12 14.61 -21.47
N TYR A 1096 -19.37 14.91 -21.85
CA TYR A 1096 -20.14 16.06 -21.39
C TYR A 1096 -21.07 15.58 -20.27
N SER A 1097 -20.81 16.01 -19.04
CA SER A 1097 -21.53 15.60 -17.81
C SER A 1097 -21.59 16.74 -16.80
#